data_AF-A0A4R7VFK7-F1
#
_entry.id   AF-A0A4R7VFK7-F1
#
_cell.length_a   1.000
_cell.length_b   1.000
_cell.length_c   1.000
_cell.angle_alpha   90.00
_cell.angle_beta   90.00
_cell.angle_gamma   90.00
#
_symmetry.space_group_name_H-M   'P 1'
#
loop_
_entity.id
_entity.type
_entity.pdbx_description
1 polymer ?
#
loop_
_entity_poly.entity_id
_entity_poly.type
_entity_poly.pdbx_seq_one_letter_code
_entity_poly.pdbx_strand_id
1 'polypeptide(L)'
;MTASPVDTRDVDDETAQPTMRVRKRSGEFENVDVDKIVRAVARSATGLSTVDPSRVATKTISGLYDGATTVELDRLSIRTAAELVAEEPEYSRLAARLLATLIDKEVRGQGIHSFSQSIALGHAHGLIGDGTAAFVATHARKLDDAVDHDGDHRFEYFGLRTVYDRYLLRHPDSRAVTERPQYWLLRVACGLSHTPAEAIRFYRLMSSLAYLPSSPTLFNSGTSHTQMSSCYLLDSPRDELESIYERYGQVARLSKFAGGIGVQWSRVRSRGALIRGTNGHSNGIVPWLRTLDASVAAVNQGGRRKGAACVYLETWHPDIEEFLELRDNTGEDARRTHNLNIANWIPDEFMRRVEDDADWSLFDPDEIPELPDLWGTAFDEAYRAAEQAGRAVRTVRARDLYAKMMRTLAQTGNGWMTFKDTANRTSNQTADASNVIHLSNLCTEILEVTNDHETAVCNLGSVNLGAHVVDGAVDWDRLRETVRVAVTFLDRVIDINYYPTEQAGRSNPRWRPVGLGVMGLQDVFFTLRLAFDSAEARELSTRLSEDVYLTALETSADLAAAAGAHPAYAETRAARGSLQPDLWGVTPTQTTRWTALREKVAESGLRNSLLVAIAPTATIASIAGCFECIEPQVSNVFKRETLSGEFLQVNAYLVAELKALGLWTAATRDRLKRDDGSVAGLDLPAATKELFRTAWELPQRALVDLAAARGPYVDQSQSLNLFVASPTIGKLSSMYRYAWQSGLKTTYYLRSRPATRIQQATVAAVESTVDPAACSLENPESCEACQ
;
A
#
# COMPACT_ATOMS: atom_id res chain seq x y z
N MET A 1 -54.42 -15.13 84.41
CA MET A 1 -55.20 -14.76 83.21
C MET A 1 -54.24 -14.91 82.02
N THR A 2 -54.16 -16.04 81.30
CA THR A 2 -55.04 -16.46 80.17
C THR A 2 -55.37 -15.27 79.25
N ALA A 3 -55.04 -15.19 77.95
CA ALA A 3 -54.63 -16.21 76.96
C ALA A 3 -54.06 -15.57 75.66
N SER A 4 -53.20 -16.33 74.95
CA SER A 4 -53.04 -16.51 73.47
C SER A 4 -52.62 -15.33 72.53
N PRO A 5 -52.12 -15.61 71.30
CA PRO A 5 -50.83 -16.23 70.95
C PRO A 5 -50.05 -15.50 69.81
N VAL A 6 -48.84 -16.00 69.57
CA VAL A 6 -47.92 -15.88 68.41
C VAL A 6 -48.52 -15.36 67.09
N ASP A 7 -47.88 -14.34 66.50
CA ASP A 7 -47.88 -14.06 65.05
C ASP A 7 -46.42 -14.14 64.55
N THR A 8 -46.18 -15.17 63.75
CA THR A 8 -44.96 -15.46 63.00
C THR A 8 -44.80 -14.42 61.89
N ARG A 9 -43.74 -13.60 61.93
CA ARG A 9 -43.26 -12.88 60.75
C ARG A 9 -41.81 -13.23 60.48
N ASP A 10 -41.68 -14.08 59.47
CA ASP A 10 -40.71 -14.03 58.39
C ASP A 10 -39.27 -13.68 58.80
N VAL A 11 -38.57 -14.77 59.12
CA VAL A 11 -37.16 -14.91 58.75
C VAL A 11 -37.16 -15.23 57.26
N ASP A 12 -37.06 -14.20 56.42
CA ASP A 12 -36.63 -14.31 55.02
C ASP A 12 -36.03 -12.96 54.62
N ASP A 13 -34.78 -12.75 55.04
CA ASP A 13 -33.86 -11.87 54.31
C ASP A 13 -32.69 -12.75 53.87
N GLU A 14 -33.01 -13.66 52.93
CA GLU A 14 -31.99 -14.33 52.14
C GLU A 14 -31.19 -13.26 51.40
N THR A 15 -29.93 -13.17 51.78
CA THR A 15 -28.80 -12.62 51.04
C THR A 15 -28.97 -12.64 49.52
N ALA A 16 -29.62 -11.63 48.95
CA ALA A 16 -29.60 -11.40 47.51
C ALA A 16 -28.19 -10.87 47.16
N GLN A 17 -27.32 -11.75 46.67
CA GLN A 17 -26.07 -11.32 46.05
C GLN A 17 -26.40 -10.24 45.00
N PRO A 18 -25.68 -9.10 44.96
CA PRO A 18 -25.95 -8.07 43.97
C PRO A 18 -25.72 -8.65 42.57
N THR A 19 -26.81 -9.00 41.88
CA THR A 19 -26.77 -9.43 40.48
C THR A 19 -26.40 -8.22 39.62
N MET A 20 -25.24 -8.30 38.98
CA MET A 20 -24.76 -7.29 38.03
C MET A 20 -25.79 -7.07 36.91
N ARG A 21 -26.05 -5.81 36.57
CA ARG A 21 -26.98 -5.39 35.51
C ARG A 21 -26.24 -4.70 34.38
N VAL A 22 -26.74 -4.87 33.16
CA VAL A 22 -26.27 -4.18 31.96
C VAL A 22 -27.34 -3.29 31.38
N ARG A 23 -26.95 -2.12 30.86
CA ARG A 23 -27.85 -1.18 30.20
C ARG A 23 -27.96 -1.50 28.71
N LYS A 24 -29.17 -1.83 28.24
CA LYS A 24 -29.49 -2.06 26.83
C LYS A 24 -29.39 -0.78 26.02
N ARG A 25 -29.29 -0.94 24.70
CA ARG A 25 -29.37 0.18 23.74
C ARG A 25 -30.70 0.95 23.81
N SER A 26 -31.78 0.29 24.26
CA SER A 26 -33.07 0.93 24.56
C SER A 26 -33.03 1.84 25.81
N GLY A 27 -31.97 1.75 26.62
CA GLY A 27 -31.84 2.47 27.88
C GLY A 27 -32.26 1.67 29.12
N GLU A 28 -32.96 0.54 28.95
CA GLU A 28 -33.41 -0.35 30.03
C GLU A 28 -32.27 -1.17 30.65
N PHE A 29 -32.40 -1.53 31.93
CA PHE A 29 -31.47 -2.44 32.60
C PHE A 29 -31.94 -3.89 32.51
N GLU A 30 -31.01 -4.80 32.31
CA GLU A 30 -31.24 -6.25 32.32
C GLU A 30 -30.16 -6.92 33.18
N ASN A 31 -30.51 -7.96 33.92
CA ASN A 31 -29.53 -8.75 34.67
C ASN A 31 -28.55 -9.44 33.71
N VAL A 32 -27.27 -9.50 34.09
CA VAL A 32 -26.26 -10.22 33.32
C VAL A 32 -26.59 -11.72 33.31
N ASP A 33 -26.88 -12.25 32.12
CA ASP A 33 -27.09 -13.68 31.87
C ASP A 33 -25.88 -14.22 31.11
N VAL A 34 -25.10 -15.07 31.79
CA VAL A 34 -23.89 -15.70 31.24
C VAL A 34 -24.21 -16.55 30.03
N ASP A 35 -25.28 -17.36 30.08
CA ASP A 35 -25.66 -18.23 28.97
C ASP A 35 -26.09 -17.40 27.75
N LYS A 36 -26.70 -16.23 27.97
CA LYS A 36 -27.04 -15.32 26.87
C LYS A 36 -25.79 -14.78 26.18
N ILE A 37 -24.74 -14.44 26.93
CA ILE A 37 -23.45 -13.98 26.39
C ILE A 37 -22.76 -15.13 25.66
N VAL A 38 -22.66 -16.31 26.28
CA VAL A 38 -22.07 -17.51 25.66
C VAL A 38 -22.80 -17.85 24.36
N ARG A 39 -24.13 -17.87 24.34
CA ARG A 39 -24.94 -18.11 23.12
C ARG A 39 -24.66 -17.05 22.05
N ALA A 40 -24.44 -15.79 22.42
CA ALA A 40 -24.13 -14.74 21.47
C ALA A 40 -22.75 -14.94 20.82
N VAL A 41 -21.73 -15.23 21.63
CA VAL A 41 -20.37 -15.52 21.13
C VAL A 41 -20.36 -16.81 20.30
N ALA A 42 -21.08 -17.85 20.75
CA ALA A 42 -21.16 -19.14 20.06
C ALA A 42 -21.77 -19.02 18.67
N ARG A 43 -22.78 -18.15 18.47
CA ARG A 43 -23.32 -17.87 17.12
C ARG A 43 -22.24 -17.33 16.18
N SER A 44 -21.42 -16.39 16.64
CA SER A 44 -20.29 -15.85 15.87
C SER A 44 -19.16 -16.88 15.67
N ALA A 45 -19.07 -17.91 16.52
CA ALA A 45 -18.08 -18.98 16.41
C ALA A 45 -18.47 -20.13 15.46
N THR A 46 -19.66 -20.10 14.85
CA THR A 46 -20.14 -21.19 13.98
C THR A 46 -19.13 -21.51 12.86
N GLY A 47 -18.70 -22.77 12.75
CA GLY A 47 -17.72 -23.22 11.74
C GLY A 47 -16.26 -22.88 12.06
N LEU A 48 -15.98 -22.32 13.24
CA LEU A 48 -14.62 -22.19 13.78
C LEU A 48 -14.35 -23.37 14.73
N SER A 49 -13.34 -24.18 14.43
CA SER A 49 -13.15 -25.50 15.06
C SER A 49 -12.21 -25.51 16.27
N THR A 50 -11.40 -24.47 16.41
CA THR A 50 -10.33 -24.34 17.40
C THR A 50 -10.58 -23.22 18.41
N VAL A 51 -11.69 -22.48 18.27
CA VAL A 51 -12.10 -21.44 19.22
C VAL A 51 -12.98 -22.01 20.33
N ASP A 52 -12.77 -21.54 21.55
CA ASP A 52 -13.66 -21.77 22.69
C ASP A 52 -14.47 -20.49 23.00
N PRO A 53 -15.79 -20.47 22.69
CA PRO A 53 -16.68 -19.35 23.00
C PRO A 53 -16.86 -19.09 24.49
N SER A 54 -16.84 -20.14 25.31
CA SER A 54 -17.03 -20.05 26.76
C SER A 54 -15.86 -19.31 27.39
N ARG A 55 -14.63 -19.58 26.93
CA ARG A 55 -13.43 -18.84 27.37
C ARG A 55 -13.55 -17.34 27.14
N VAL A 56 -14.06 -16.93 25.98
CA VAL A 56 -14.28 -15.50 25.66
C VAL A 56 -15.37 -14.92 26.55
N ALA A 57 -16.50 -15.61 26.69
CA ALA A 57 -17.62 -15.14 27.50
C ALA A 57 -17.24 -14.98 28.98
N THR A 58 -16.57 -15.97 29.58
CA THR A 58 -16.13 -15.92 30.99
C THR A 58 -15.16 -14.75 31.23
N LYS A 59 -14.13 -14.60 30.39
CA LYS A 59 -13.18 -13.47 30.49
C LYS A 59 -13.88 -12.12 30.31
N THR A 60 -14.83 -12.05 29.40
CA THR A 60 -15.63 -10.84 29.18
C THR A 60 -16.35 -10.48 30.48
N ILE A 61 -17.13 -11.41 31.06
CA ILE A 61 -17.90 -11.19 32.30
C ILE A 61 -17.01 -10.73 33.45
N SER A 62 -15.83 -11.32 33.62
CA SER A 62 -14.88 -10.92 34.66
C SER A 62 -14.40 -9.46 34.52
N GLY A 63 -14.46 -8.88 33.32
CA GLY A 63 -14.11 -7.48 33.07
C GLY A 63 -15.31 -6.52 33.06
N LEU A 64 -16.54 -6.97 33.29
CA LEU A 64 -17.71 -6.09 33.40
C LEU A 64 -17.86 -5.48 34.80
N TYR A 65 -18.51 -4.32 34.85
CA TYR A 65 -18.96 -3.65 36.07
C TYR A 65 -20.49 -3.42 36.03
N ASP A 66 -21.11 -3.23 37.19
CA ASP A 66 -22.56 -2.97 37.28
C ASP A 66 -22.92 -1.67 36.56
N GLY A 67 -23.93 -1.74 35.70
CA GLY A 67 -24.40 -0.63 34.89
C GLY A 67 -23.68 -0.43 33.56
N ALA A 68 -22.70 -1.28 33.23
CA ALA A 68 -22.07 -1.29 31.91
C ALA A 68 -23.10 -1.45 30.78
N THR A 69 -22.86 -0.78 29.66
CA THR A 69 -23.75 -0.85 28.50
C THR A 69 -23.52 -2.13 27.69
N THR A 70 -24.55 -2.56 26.97
CA THR A 70 -24.45 -3.66 26.00
C THR A 70 -23.42 -3.39 24.88
N VAL A 71 -23.08 -2.12 24.60
CA VAL A 71 -22.03 -1.76 23.65
C VAL A 71 -20.64 -1.97 24.26
N GLU A 72 -20.45 -1.61 25.54
CA GLU A 72 -19.21 -1.90 26.28
C GLU A 72 -18.98 -3.41 26.41
N LEU A 73 -20.05 -4.18 26.65
CA LEU A 73 -20.03 -5.65 26.63
C LEU A 73 -19.56 -6.21 25.28
N ASP A 74 -20.17 -5.75 24.17
CA ASP A 74 -19.79 -6.18 22.81
C ASP A 74 -18.30 -5.83 22.55
N ARG A 75 -17.85 -4.61 22.91
CA ARG A 75 -16.45 -4.16 22.73
C ARG A 75 -15.46 -4.98 23.54
N LEU A 76 -15.81 -5.32 24.79
CA LEU A 76 -14.97 -6.15 25.65
C LEU A 76 -14.85 -7.58 25.12
N SER A 77 -15.95 -8.15 24.60
CA SER A 77 -15.94 -9.46 23.95
C SER A 77 -15.02 -9.49 22.74
N ILE A 78 -15.09 -8.46 21.89
CA ILE A 78 -14.24 -8.30 20.71
C ILE A 78 -12.77 -8.21 21.11
N ARG A 79 -12.44 -7.37 22.11
CA ARG A 79 -11.06 -7.21 22.59
C ARG A 79 -10.51 -8.51 23.17
N THR A 80 -11.31 -9.18 24.01
CA THR A 80 -10.96 -10.48 24.60
C THR A 80 -10.66 -11.53 23.53
N ALA A 81 -11.48 -11.61 22.48
CA ALA A 81 -11.22 -12.51 21.36
C ALA A 81 -9.94 -12.13 20.61
N ALA A 82 -9.71 -10.83 20.35
CA ALA A 82 -8.51 -10.36 19.67
C ALA A 82 -7.20 -10.63 20.44
N GLU A 83 -7.21 -10.55 21.78
CA GLU A 83 -6.06 -10.89 22.63
C GLU A 83 -5.66 -12.38 22.54
N LEU A 84 -6.61 -13.26 22.20
CA LEU A 84 -6.38 -14.70 22.07
C LEU A 84 -5.77 -15.10 20.71
N VAL A 85 -5.69 -14.18 19.74
CA VAL A 85 -5.15 -14.44 18.39
C VAL A 85 -3.71 -14.97 18.44
N ALA A 86 -2.90 -14.45 19.36
CA ALA A 86 -1.51 -14.88 19.54
C ALA A 86 -1.38 -16.33 20.04
N GLU A 87 -2.42 -16.86 20.70
CA GLU A 87 -2.47 -18.25 21.13
C GLU A 87 -3.09 -19.15 20.05
N GLU A 88 -4.12 -18.68 19.38
CA GLU A 88 -4.86 -19.40 18.35
C GLU A 88 -5.37 -18.40 17.28
N PRO A 89 -4.78 -18.40 16.06
CA PRO A 89 -5.13 -17.48 14.99
C PRO A 89 -6.61 -17.45 14.62
N GLU A 90 -7.34 -18.57 14.77
CA GLU A 90 -8.77 -18.62 14.40
C GLU A 90 -9.65 -17.67 15.24
N TYR A 91 -9.19 -17.23 16.42
CA TYR A 91 -9.85 -16.16 17.18
C TYR A 91 -9.91 -14.83 16.43
N SER A 92 -9.05 -14.60 15.44
CA SER A 92 -9.09 -13.40 14.57
C SER A 92 -10.43 -13.33 13.83
N ARG A 93 -10.90 -14.46 13.31
CA ARG A 93 -12.20 -14.57 12.64
C ARG A 93 -13.35 -14.41 13.63
N LEU A 94 -13.25 -14.95 14.84
CA LEU A 94 -14.27 -14.76 15.87
C LEU A 94 -14.40 -13.27 16.25
N ALA A 95 -13.28 -12.60 16.51
CA ALA A 95 -13.25 -11.18 16.84
C ALA A 95 -13.81 -10.32 15.69
N ALA A 96 -13.48 -10.65 14.44
CA ALA A 96 -14.07 -10.00 13.26
C ALA A 96 -15.59 -10.18 13.20
N ARG A 97 -16.11 -11.39 13.39
CA ARG A 97 -17.57 -11.65 13.33
C ARG A 97 -18.34 -10.96 14.46
N LEU A 98 -17.74 -10.86 15.65
CA LEU A 98 -18.28 -10.07 16.76
C LEU A 98 -18.32 -8.58 16.40
N LEU A 99 -17.25 -8.06 15.78
CA LEU A 99 -17.20 -6.68 15.29
C LEU A 99 -18.22 -6.42 14.16
N ALA A 100 -18.38 -7.34 13.20
CA ALA A 100 -19.39 -7.24 12.15
C ALA A 100 -20.81 -7.18 12.74
N THR A 101 -21.08 -7.97 13.79
CA THR A 101 -22.34 -7.93 14.53
C THR A 101 -22.57 -6.59 15.22
N LEU A 102 -21.51 -6.00 15.82
CA LEU A 102 -21.58 -4.66 16.41
C LEU A 102 -21.93 -3.61 15.36
N ILE A 103 -21.29 -3.68 14.18
CA ILE A 103 -21.52 -2.78 13.04
C ILE A 103 -22.96 -2.91 12.53
N ASP A 104 -23.46 -4.13 12.32
CA ASP A 104 -24.84 -4.35 11.89
C ASP A 104 -25.86 -3.74 12.87
N LYS A 105 -25.66 -3.94 14.18
CA LYS A 105 -26.51 -3.33 15.21
C LYS A 105 -26.44 -1.79 15.19
N GLU A 106 -25.28 -1.20 14.90
CA GLU A 106 -25.09 0.25 14.79
C GLU A 106 -25.82 0.83 13.57
N VAL A 107 -25.70 0.17 12.42
CA VAL A 107 -26.38 0.54 11.16
C VAL A 107 -27.90 0.39 11.28
N ARG A 108 -28.39 -0.77 11.75
CA ARG A 108 -29.83 -1.02 11.93
C ARG A 108 -30.46 -0.14 13.01
N GLY A 109 -29.69 0.24 14.03
CA GLY A 109 -30.15 1.17 15.06
C GLY A 109 -30.54 2.55 14.52
N GLN A 110 -30.10 2.89 13.30
CA GLN A 110 -30.46 4.12 12.58
C GLN A 110 -31.62 3.91 11.59
N GLY A 111 -32.29 2.75 11.60
CA GLY A 111 -33.37 2.42 10.66
C GLY A 111 -32.91 1.97 9.28
N ILE A 112 -31.64 1.64 9.11
CA ILE A 112 -31.05 1.19 7.84
C ILE A 112 -31.13 -0.35 7.78
N HIS A 113 -31.97 -0.88 6.90
CA HIS A 113 -32.21 -2.32 6.75
C HIS A 113 -31.76 -2.89 5.40
N SER A 114 -31.56 -2.06 4.38
CA SER A 114 -31.07 -2.44 3.04
C SER A 114 -29.88 -1.58 2.58
N PHE A 115 -29.22 -2.00 1.50
CA PHE A 115 -28.15 -1.23 0.87
C PHE A 115 -28.69 0.08 0.28
N SER A 116 -29.81 0.02 -0.44
CA SER A 116 -30.47 1.19 -1.03
C SER A 116 -30.85 2.25 0.02
N GLN A 117 -31.28 1.85 1.22
CA GLN A 117 -31.56 2.77 2.34
C GLN A 117 -30.28 3.43 2.88
N SER A 118 -29.17 2.70 2.95
CA SER A 118 -27.87 3.23 3.36
C SER A 118 -27.39 4.33 2.39
N ILE A 119 -27.53 4.06 1.09
CA ILE A 119 -27.20 5.03 0.03
C ILE A 119 -28.11 6.26 0.07
N ALA A 120 -29.42 6.07 0.23
CA ALA A 120 -30.38 7.16 0.31
C ALA A 120 -30.11 8.08 1.52
N LEU A 121 -29.80 7.51 2.68
CA LEU A 121 -29.40 8.28 3.87
C LEU A 121 -28.10 9.04 3.62
N GLY A 122 -27.08 8.36 3.07
CA GLY A 122 -25.81 9.00 2.73
C GLY A 122 -25.98 10.17 1.74
N HIS A 123 -26.88 10.04 0.76
CA HIS A 123 -27.22 11.09 -0.20
C HIS A 123 -27.93 12.27 0.48
N ALA A 124 -28.91 12.00 1.35
CA ALA A 124 -29.62 13.04 2.11
C ALA A 124 -28.68 13.90 2.97
N HIS A 125 -27.54 13.34 3.40
CA HIS A 125 -26.50 14.04 4.16
C HIS A 125 -25.34 14.56 3.30
N GLY A 126 -25.43 14.48 1.97
CA GLY A 126 -24.41 14.98 1.04
C GLY A 126 -23.12 14.15 0.99
N LEU A 127 -23.11 12.93 1.53
CA LEU A 127 -21.97 12.02 1.51
C LEU A 127 -21.87 11.25 0.18
N ILE A 128 -23.01 10.93 -0.42
CA ILE A 128 -23.13 10.19 -1.68
C ILE A 128 -23.42 11.16 -2.82
N GLY A 129 -22.79 10.94 -3.98
CA GLY A 129 -23.02 11.76 -5.17
C GLY A 129 -24.33 11.43 -5.89
N ASP A 130 -24.95 12.44 -6.51
CA ASP A 130 -26.27 12.33 -7.16
C ASP A 130 -26.37 11.18 -8.17
N GLY A 131 -25.34 10.99 -9.00
CA GLY A 131 -25.33 9.92 -10.00
C GLY A 131 -25.40 8.52 -9.39
N THR A 132 -24.68 8.29 -8.29
CA THR A 132 -24.70 7.01 -7.58
C THR A 132 -26.05 6.80 -6.87
N ALA A 133 -26.58 7.83 -6.22
CA ALA A 133 -27.88 7.76 -5.56
C ALA A 133 -29.00 7.43 -6.56
N ALA A 134 -29.02 8.10 -7.73
CA ALA A 134 -29.99 7.85 -8.79
C ALA A 134 -29.87 6.44 -9.40
N PHE A 135 -28.64 5.98 -9.66
CA PHE A 135 -28.38 4.62 -10.15
C PHE A 135 -28.88 3.56 -9.17
N VAL A 136 -28.56 3.70 -7.89
CA VAL A 136 -29.00 2.76 -6.85
C VAL A 136 -30.51 2.81 -6.65
N ALA A 137 -31.13 3.99 -6.61
CA ALA A 137 -32.58 4.12 -6.49
C ALA A 137 -33.32 3.43 -7.64
N THR A 138 -32.82 3.60 -8.87
CA THR A 138 -33.40 2.98 -10.07
C THR A 138 -33.29 1.45 -10.07
N HIS A 139 -32.21 0.91 -9.48
CA HIS A 139 -31.91 -0.52 -9.49
C HIS A 139 -31.99 -1.19 -8.11
N ALA A 140 -32.65 -0.54 -7.13
CA ALA A 140 -32.61 -0.89 -5.71
C ALA A 140 -32.87 -2.38 -5.45
N ARG A 141 -33.97 -2.93 -6.00
CA ARG A 141 -34.33 -4.34 -5.81
C ARG A 141 -33.21 -5.31 -6.21
N LYS A 142 -32.56 -5.07 -7.35
CA LYS A 142 -31.51 -5.96 -7.88
C LYS A 142 -30.21 -5.83 -7.09
N LEU A 143 -29.88 -4.62 -6.64
CA LEU A 143 -28.66 -4.37 -5.86
C LEU A 143 -28.81 -4.84 -4.40
N ASP A 144 -29.98 -4.65 -3.79
CA ASP A 144 -30.28 -5.15 -2.45
C ASP A 144 -30.25 -6.69 -2.41
N ASP A 145 -30.81 -7.36 -3.42
CA ASP A 145 -30.76 -8.83 -3.57
C ASP A 145 -29.33 -9.35 -3.79
N ALA A 146 -28.45 -8.53 -4.36
CA ALA A 146 -27.06 -8.92 -4.61
C ALA A 146 -26.19 -8.91 -3.35
N VAL A 147 -26.62 -8.32 -2.24
CA VAL A 147 -25.81 -8.25 -1.02
C VAL A 147 -25.49 -9.64 -0.48
N ASP A 148 -24.21 -9.93 -0.27
CA ASP A 148 -23.75 -11.16 0.36
C ASP A 148 -23.79 -11.06 1.89
N HIS A 149 -24.87 -11.49 2.53
CA HIS A 149 -25.01 -11.34 3.99
C HIS A 149 -23.93 -12.07 4.81
N ASP A 150 -23.29 -13.10 4.25
CA ASP A 150 -22.19 -13.85 4.88
C ASP A 150 -20.81 -13.32 4.46
N GLY A 151 -20.73 -12.36 3.53
CA GLY A 151 -19.48 -11.81 3.04
C GLY A 151 -18.62 -11.14 4.13
N ASP A 152 -19.26 -10.64 5.20
CA ASP A 152 -18.57 -10.05 6.36
C ASP A 152 -17.74 -11.11 7.13
N HIS A 153 -18.04 -12.41 6.98
CA HIS A 153 -17.31 -13.50 7.64
C HIS A 153 -15.96 -13.82 7.01
N ARG A 154 -15.64 -13.22 5.85
CA ARG A 154 -14.34 -13.40 5.17
C ARG A 154 -13.23 -12.56 5.79
N PHE A 155 -13.58 -11.50 6.53
CA PHE A 155 -12.59 -10.63 7.14
C PHE A 155 -11.96 -11.25 8.39
N GLU A 156 -10.70 -10.90 8.58
CA GLU A 156 -10.01 -11.03 9.86
C GLU A 156 -10.14 -9.78 10.71
N TYR A 157 -9.81 -9.88 12.01
CA TYR A 157 -10.10 -8.83 12.97
C TYR A 157 -9.48 -7.49 12.59
N PHE A 158 -8.17 -7.49 12.29
CA PHE A 158 -7.46 -6.26 11.96
C PHE A 158 -8.00 -5.65 10.67
N GLY A 159 -8.21 -6.46 9.63
CA GLY A 159 -8.79 -6.00 8.38
C GLY A 159 -10.14 -5.32 8.58
N LEU A 160 -11.07 -5.96 9.30
CA LEU A 160 -12.38 -5.38 9.57
C LEU A 160 -12.32 -4.17 10.51
N ARG A 161 -11.40 -4.17 11.49
CA ARG A 161 -11.16 -3.02 12.37
C ARG A 161 -10.72 -1.81 11.54
N THR A 162 -9.76 -1.97 10.64
CA THR A 162 -9.31 -0.91 9.74
C THR A 162 -10.47 -0.40 8.86
N VAL A 163 -11.31 -1.30 8.33
CA VAL A 163 -12.53 -0.93 7.58
C VAL A 163 -13.47 -0.08 8.44
N TYR A 164 -13.77 -0.52 9.67
CA TYR A 164 -14.67 0.19 10.59
C TYR A 164 -14.15 1.58 10.98
N ASP A 165 -12.87 1.67 11.30
CA ASP A 165 -12.29 2.90 11.82
C ASP A 165 -12.16 3.97 10.71
N ARG A 166 -11.89 3.56 9.47
CA ARG A 166 -11.49 4.49 8.40
C ARG A 166 -12.44 4.54 7.20
N TYR A 167 -12.97 3.41 6.72
CA TYR A 167 -13.58 3.30 5.39
C TYR A 167 -15.10 3.43 5.37
N LEU A 168 -15.78 2.91 6.40
CA LEU A 168 -17.23 3.02 6.47
C LEU A 168 -17.65 4.48 6.63
N LEU A 169 -18.62 4.91 5.82
CA LEU A 169 -19.17 6.26 5.95
C LEU A 169 -19.84 6.42 7.31
N ARG A 170 -19.75 7.63 7.86
CA ARG A 170 -20.27 7.99 9.18
C ARG A 170 -21.25 9.14 9.04
N HIS A 171 -22.36 9.05 9.77
CA HIS A 171 -23.34 10.13 9.87
C HIS A 171 -22.65 11.43 10.32
N PRO A 172 -22.96 12.60 9.73
CA PRO A 172 -22.29 13.86 10.05
C PRO A 172 -22.35 14.21 11.54
N ASP A 173 -23.53 14.11 12.15
CA ASP A 173 -23.75 14.50 13.55
C ASP A 173 -23.43 13.39 14.56
N SER A 174 -24.08 12.23 14.46
CA SER A 174 -23.91 11.14 15.45
C SER A 174 -22.56 10.43 15.37
N ARG A 175 -21.85 10.56 14.24
CA ARG A 175 -20.62 9.83 13.91
C ARG A 175 -20.75 8.30 13.86
N ALA A 176 -21.98 7.79 13.97
CA ALA A 176 -22.27 6.36 13.81
C ALA A 176 -22.05 5.94 12.35
N VAL A 177 -21.58 4.71 12.13
CA VAL A 177 -21.41 4.19 10.76
C VAL A 177 -22.76 3.99 10.08
N THR A 178 -22.87 4.39 8.82
CA THR A 178 -24.11 4.28 8.03
C THR A 178 -24.09 3.09 7.07
N GLU A 179 -22.97 2.37 6.98
CA GLU A 179 -22.73 1.28 6.05
C GLU A 179 -22.21 0.04 6.77
N ARG A 180 -22.57 -1.14 6.25
CA ARG A 180 -21.91 -2.42 6.56
C ARG A 180 -20.76 -2.66 5.58
N PRO A 181 -19.78 -3.55 5.86
CA PRO A 181 -18.68 -3.80 4.94
C PRO A 181 -19.15 -4.20 3.52
N GLN A 182 -20.19 -5.03 3.40
CA GLN A 182 -20.76 -5.33 2.09
C GLN A 182 -21.42 -4.14 1.40
N TYR A 183 -22.08 -3.26 2.15
CA TYR A 183 -22.69 -2.04 1.59
C TYR A 183 -21.62 -1.09 1.07
N TRP A 184 -20.52 -0.97 1.81
CA TRP A 184 -19.34 -0.22 1.39
C TRP A 184 -18.76 -0.75 0.07
N LEU A 185 -18.50 -2.05 -0.03
CA LEU A 185 -17.96 -2.63 -1.27
C LEU A 185 -18.95 -2.49 -2.45
N LEU A 186 -20.25 -2.64 -2.20
CA LEU A 186 -21.27 -2.48 -3.24
C LEU A 186 -21.43 -1.00 -3.66
N ARG A 187 -21.27 -0.04 -2.74
CA ARG A 187 -21.18 1.38 -3.06
C ARG A 187 -20.01 1.66 -3.99
N VAL A 188 -18.82 1.16 -3.64
CA VAL A 188 -17.60 1.35 -4.45
C VAL A 188 -17.82 0.80 -5.87
N ALA A 189 -18.47 -0.36 -5.99
CA ALA A 189 -18.80 -0.95 -7.29
C ALA A 189 -19.83 -0.11 -8.07
N CYS A 190 -20.91 0.33 -7.42
CA CYS A 190 -21.94 1.16 -8.05
C CYS A 190 -21.40 2.50 -8.55
N GLY A 191 -20.47 3.11 -7.80
CA GLY A 191 -19.83 4.37 -8.18
C GLY A 191 -18.99 4.31 -9.46
N LEU A 192 -18.65 3.12 -9.94
CA LEU A 192 -17.80 2.88 -11.12
C LEU A 192 -18.50 2.13 -12.26
N SER A 193 -19.79 1.84 -12.12
CA SER A 193 -20.53 0.98 -13.04
C SER A 193 -21.60 1.74 -13.81
N HIS A 194 -21.86 1.32 -15.04
CA HIS A 194 -22.97 1.85 -15.84
C HIS A 194 -24.21 0.97 -15.81
N THR A 195 -24.06 -0.31 -15.44
CA THR A 195 -25.17 -1.26 -15.36
C THR A 195 -25.15 -2.02 -14.04
N PRO A 196 -26.31 -2.48 -13.53
CA PRO A 196 -26.34 -3.26 -12.29
C PRO A 196 -25.63 -4.63 -12.43
N ALA A 197 -25.51 -5.17 -13.64
CA ALA A 197 -24.77 -6.42 -13.85
C ALA A 197 -23.26 -6.22 -13.66
N GLU A 198 -22.72 -5.12 -14.19
CA GLU A 198 -21.33 -4.71 -13.98
C GLU A 198 -21.05 -4.39 -12.51
N ALA A 199 -21.93 -3.63 -11.86
CA ALA A 199 -21.83 -3.32 -10.43
C ALA A 199 -21.78 -4.60 -9.57
N ILE A 200 -22.63 -5.58 -9.87
CA ILE A 200 -22.60 -6.87 -9.17
C ILE A 200 -21.28 -7.61 -9.44
N ARG A 201 -20.77 -7.62 -10.68
CA ARG A 201 -19.51 -8.29 -11.01
C ARG A 201 -18.32 -7.67 -10.24
N PHE A 202 -18.21 -6.34 -10.22
CA PHE A 202 -17.19 -5.63 -9.44
C PHE A 202 -17.34 -5.88 -7.93
N TYR A 203 -18.58 -5.83 -7.43
CA TYR A 203 -18.87 -6.12 -6.02
C TYR A 203 -18.46 -7.54 -5.63
N ARG A 204 -18.82 -8.56 -6.43
CA ARG A 204 -18.45 -9.96 -6.14
C ARG A 204 -16.94 -10.15 -6.13
N LEU A 205 -16.22 -9.49 -7.05
CA LEU A 205 -14.76 -9.53 -7.05
C LEU A 205 -14.19 -8.97 -5.74
N MET A 206 -14.57 -7.75 -5.35
CA MET A 206 -14.05 -7.15 -4.11
C MET A 206 -14.51 -7.88 -2.85
N SER A 207 -15.79 -8.30 -2.80
CA SER A 207 -16.38 -9.04 -1.68
C SER A 207 -15.71 -10.40 -1.47
N SER A 208 -15.13 -11.00 -2.52
CA SER A 208 -14.33 -12.22 -2.41
C SER A 208 -12.93 -12.00 -1.81
N LEU A 209 -12.50 -10.74 -1.67
CA LEU A 209 -11.14 -10.35 -1.26
C LEU A 209 -10.02 -10.85 -2.20
N ALA A 210 -10.37 -11.30 -3.41
CA ALA A 210 -9.42 -11.70 -4.45
C ALA A 210 -8.78 -10.51 -5.17
N TYR A 211 -9.39 -9.33 -5.06
CA TYR A 211 -8.85 -8.06 -5.53
C TYR A 211 -9.43 -6.94 -4.68
N LEU A 212 -8.61 -5.94 -4.38
CA LEU A 212 -9.07 -4.68 -3.79
C LEU A 212 -8.47 -3.51 -4.57
N PRO A 213 -9.27 -2.48 -4.89
CA PRO A 213 -8.72 -1.24 -5.42
C PRO A 213 -8.00 -0.48 -4.30
N SER A 214 -7.23 0.54 -4.69
CA SER A 214 -6.51 1.39 -3.76
C SER A 214 -7.39 2.11 -2.73
N SER A 215 -6.79 2.52 -1.63
CA SER A 215 -7.47 3.20 -0.53
C SER A 215 -8.30 4.43 -0.98
N PRO A 216 -7.80 5.34 -1.84
CA PRO A 216 -8.60 6.48 -2.30
C PRO A 216 -9.85 6.04 -3.07
N THR A 217 -9.76 5.00 -3.90
CA THR A 217 -10.94 4.45 -4.58
C THR A 217 -11.93 3.87 -3.58
N LEU A 218 -11.46 3.10 -2.60
CA LEU A 218 -12.29 2.53 -1.54
C LEU A 218 -12.97 3.59 -0.65
N PHE A 219 -12.32 4.74 -0.41
CA PHE A 219 -12.91 5.85 0.33
C PHE A 219 -13.98 6.58 -0.49
N ASN A 220 -13.64 6.92 -1.74
CA ASN A 220 -14.30 8.01 -2.44
C ASN A 220 -15.20 7.58 -3.60
N SER A 221 -15.10 6.32 -4.07
CA SER A 221 -16.03 5.82 -5.09
C SER A 221 -17.48 5.87 -4.60
N GLY A 222 -18.36 6.40 -5.43
CA GLY A 222 -19.79 6.61 -5.14
C GLY A 222 -20.11 7.78 -4.21
N THR A 223 -19.09 8.51 -3.73
CA THR A 223 -19.28 9.69 -2.87
C THR A 223 -19.46 10.97 -3.69
N SER A 224 -19.78 12.09 -3.03
CA SER A 224 -19.94 13.41 -3.68
C SER A 224 -18.63 13.94 -4.29
N HIS A 225 -17.47 13.46 -3.84
CA HIS A 225 -16.16 13.87 -4.34
C HIS A 225 -15.33 12.64 -4.71
N THR A 226 -15.42 12.22 -5.97
CA THR A 226 -14.83 10.98 -6.51
C THR A 226 -13.34 11.12 -6.85
N GLN A 227 -12.52 11.62 -5.93
CA GLN A 227 -11.06 11.56 -6.09
C GLN A 227 -10.58 10.16 -5.71
N MET A 228 -10.18 9.36 -6.69
CA MET A 228 -9.91 7.92 -6.56
C MET A 228 -8.46 7.54 -6.90
N SER A 229 -7.70 8.44 -7.51
CA SER A 229 -6.29 8.24 -7.84
C SER A 229 -5.39 8.34 -6.60
N SER A 230 -4.33 7.54 -6.55
CA SER A 230 -3.48 7.40 -5.35
C SER A 230 -2.26 8.31 -5.32
N CYS A 231 -1.63 8.51 -6.47
CA CYS A 231 -0.38 9.27 -6.54
C CYS A 231 -0.36 10.17 -7.77
N TYR A 232 0.46 11.21 -7.68
CA TYR A 232 0.71 12.17 -8.75
C TYR A 232 2.21 12.38 -8.92
N LEU A 233 2.65 12.49 -10.17
CA LEU A 233 4.03 12.77 -10.52
C LEU A 233 4.09 14.12 -11.23
N LEU A 234 4.82 15.05 -10.65
CA LEU A 234 4.97 16.40 -11.16
C LEU A 234 6.38 16.58 -11.70
N ASP A 235 6.49 17.10 -12.92
CA ASP A 235 7.79 17.46 -13.47
C ASP A 235 8.43 18.60 -12.69
N SER A 236 9.74 18.79 -12.87
CA SER A 236 10.45 19.93 -12.31
C SER A 236 9.77 21.24 -12.70
N PRO A 237 9.62 22.19 -11.77
CA PRO A 237 9.28 23.53 -12.19
C PRO A 237 10.35 24.04 -13.16
N ARG A 238 9.94 24.92 -14.07
CA ARG A 238 10.88 25.74 -14.82
C ARG A 238 11.64 26.61 -13.83
N ASP A 239 12.86 27.01 -14.20
CA ASP A 239 13.76 27.78 -13.34
C ASP A 239 13.36 29.28 -13.28
N GLU A 240 12.11 29.50 -12.87
CA GLU A 240 11.39 30.77 -12.81
C GLU A 240 10.59 30.80 -11.50
N LEU A 241 10.54 31.96 -10.83
CA LEU A 241 9.85 32.12 -9.55
C LEU A 241 8.38 31.71 -9.65
N GLU A 242 7.70 32.15 -10.71
CA GLU A 242 6.29 31.87 -10.98
C GLU A 242 6.03 30.37 -11.13
N SER A 243 6.87 29.64 -11.87
CA SER A 243 6.73 28.19 -12.07
C SER A 243 6.95 27.42 -10.76
N ILE A 244 7.90 27.84 -9.92
CA ILE A 244 8.12 27.24 -8.60
C ILE A 244 6.88 27.40 -7.70
N TYR A 245 6.31 28.60 -7.63
CA TYR A 245 5.12 28.84 -6.81
C TYR A 245 3.86 28.18 -7.40
N GLU A 246 3.74 28.10 -8.73
CA GLU A 246 2.68 27.32 -9.36
C GLU A 246 2.78 25.85 -8.97
N ARG A 247 4.00 25.28 -8.99
CA ARG A 247 4.23 23.89 -8.58
C ARG A 247 3.83 23.65 -7.13
N TYR A 248 4.11 24.57 -6.20
CA TYR A 248 3.61 24.48 -4.82
C TYR A 248 2.08 24.51 -4.75
N GLY A 249 1.44 25.37 -5.54
CA GLY A 249 -0.02 25.41 -5.65
C GLY A 249 -0.62 24.10 -6.13
N GLN A 250 0.03 23.45 -7.11
CA GLN A 250 -0.38 22.13 -7.60
C GLN A 250 -0.20 21.06 -6.51
N VAL A 251 0.98 20.98 -5.87
CA VAL A 251 1.23 20.02 -4.77
C VAL A 251 0.21 20.17 -3.65
N ALA A 252 -0.09 21.41 -3.23
CA ALA A 252 -1.08 21.67 -2.19
C ALA A 252 -2.50 21.18 -2.58
N ARG A 253 -2.92 21.42 -3.82
CA ARG A 253 -4.25 20.96 -4.32
C ARG A 253 -4.35 19.44 -4.39
N LEU A 254 -3.28 18.78 -4.83
CA LEU A 254 -3.21 17.32 -4.93
C LEU A 254 -3.16 16.66 -3.55
N SER A 255 -2.34 17.20 -2.64
CA SER A 255 -2.23 16.71 -1.26
C SER A 255 -3.53 16.89 -0.46
N LYS A 256 -4.30 17.97 -0.69
CA LYS A 256 -5.59 18.21 -0.01
C LYS A 256 -6.54 17.01 -0.07
N PHE A 257 -6.52 16.26 -1.17
CA PHE A 257 -7.38 15.10 -1.38
C PHE A 257 -6.65 13.76 -1.21
N ALA A 258 -5.63 13.73 -0.36
CA ALA A 258 -4.90 12.52 0.01
C ALA A 258 -4.08 11.84 -1.09
N GLY A 259 -3.65 12.59 -2.11
CA GLY A 259 -2.71 12.10 -3.12
C GLY A 259 -1.27 12.09 -2.62
N GLY A 260 -0.57 10.97 -2.77
CA GLY A 260 0.88 10.90 -2.62
C GLY A 260 1.60 11.63 -3.74
N ILE A 261 2.70 12.34 -3.44
CA ILE A 261 3.37 13.23 -4.39
C ILE A 261 4.76 12.72 -4.72
N GLY A 262 5.08 12.58 -6.01
CA GLY A 262 6.45 12.56 -6.53
C GLY A 262 6.70 13.87 -7.27
N VAL A 263 7.85 14.51 -7.04
CA VAL A 263 8.20 15.73 -7.76
C VAL A 263 9.70 15.81 -8.09
N GLN A 264 10.02 16.14 -9.33
CA GLN A 264 11.39 16.31 -9.80
C GLN A 264 11.87 17.73 -9.50
N TRP A 265 13.17 17.93 -9.28
CA TRP A 265 13.74 19.25 -8.98
C TRP A 265 15.02 19.60 -9.77
N SER A 266 15.38 18.76 -10.74
CA SER A 266 16.67 18.87 -11.46
C SER A 266 16.79 20.03 -12.46
N ARG A 267 15.71 20.77 -12.76
CA ARG A 267 15.78 21.96 -13.66
C ARG A 267 16.09 23.27 -12.92
N VAL A 268 15.94 23.30 -11.59
CA VAL A 268 16.13 24.54 -10.81
C VAL A 268 17.62 24.79 -10.62
N ARG A 269 18.09 26.01 -10.90
CA ARG A 269 19.52 26.37 -10.83
C ARG A 269 20.11 26.11 -9.44
N SER A 270 21.38 25.73 -9.42
CA SER A 270 22.09 25.35 -8.19
C SER A 270 22.58 26.57 -7.40
N ARG A 271 23.13 26.32 -6.22
CA ARG A 271 23.69 27.37 -5.36
C ARG A 271 24.87 28.06 -6.04
N GLY A 272 24.86 29.39 -6.04
CA GLY A 272 25.90 30.21 -6.66
C GLY A 272 25.67 30.52 -8.14
N ALA A 273 24.61 29.99 -8.77
CA ALA A 273 24.23 30.37 -10.12
C ALA A 273 23.82 31.85 -10.21
N LEU A 274 24.18 32.55 -11.29
CA LEU A 274 23.84 33.96 -11.48
C LEU A 274 22.34 34.14 -11.75
N ILE A 275 21.70 35.08 -11.05
CA ILE A 275 20.32 35.53 -11.33
C ILE A 275 20.41 36.85 -12.10
N ARG A 276 20.29 36.78 -13.43
CA ARG A 276 20.51 37.93 -14.32
C ARG A 276 19.62 39.13 -13.99
N GLY A 277 18.35 38.90 -13.63
CA GLY A 277 17.38 39.97 -13.36
C GLY A 277 17.66 40.77 -12.09
N THR A 278 18.19 40.13 -11.03
CA THR A 278 18.48 40.79 -9.74
C THR A 278 19.96 41.06 -9.53
N ASN A 279 20.82 40.63 -10.46
CA ASN A 279 22.28 40.67 -10.35
C ASN A 279 22.80 40.04 -9.04
N GLY A 280 22.11 39.01 -8.56
CA GLY A 280 22.44 38.24 -7.36
C GLY A 280 22.82 36.80 -7.70
N HIS A 281 23.12 35.99 -6.68
CA HIS A 281 23.39 34.56 -6.85
C HIS A 281 22.29 33.73 -6.19
N SER A 282 21.98 32.57 -6.77
CA SER A 282 21.02 31.61 -6.25
C SER A 282 21.49 31.00 -4.93
N ASN A 283 20.55 30.73 -4.03
CA ASN A 283 20.81 29.96 -2.81
C ASN A 283 20.66 28.44 -3.02
N GLY A 284 20.41 28.00 -4.26
CA GLY A 284 20.23 26.60 -4.62
C GLY A 284 18.83 26.07 -4.29
N ILE A 285 18.67 24.75 -4.35
CA ILE A 285 17.37 24.08 -4.20
C ILE A 285 16.89 23.97 -2.74
N VAL A 286 17.81 23.98 -1.77
CA VAL A 286 17.49 23.68 -0.36
C VAL A 286 16.44 24.65 0.25
N PRO A 287 16.54 25.99 0.08
CA PRO A 287 15.51 26.91 0.61
C PRO A 287 14.13 26.72 -0.01
N TRP A 288 14.09 26.36 -1.30
CA TRP A 288 12.84 26.03 -1.99
C TRP A 288 12.22 24.77 -1.40
N LEU A 289 13.00 23.71 -1.25
CA LEU A 289 12.54 22.45 -0.65
C LEU A 289 12.11 22.63 0.81
N ARG A 290 12.76 23.51 1.59
CA ARG A 290 12.31 23.87 2.94
C ARG A 290 10.93 24.54 2.94
N THR A 291 10.64 25.36 1.95
CA THR A 291 9.32 25.98 1.78
C THR A 291 8.27 24.93 1.41
N LEU A 292 8.62 24.00 0.50
CA LEU A 292 7.76 22.88 0.12
C LEU A 292 7.47 21.97 1.32
N ASP A 293 8.48 21.67 2.16
CA ASP A 293 8.34 20.87 3.38
C ASP A 293 7.28 21.45 4.32
N ALA A 294 7.36 22.76 4.59
CA ALA A 294 6.38 23.47 5.39
C ALA A 294 4.97 23.45 4.76
N SER A 295 4.88 23.55 3.42
CA SER A 295 3.62 23.47 2.69
C SER A 295 2.98 22.07 2.82
N VAL A 296 3.76 21.02 2.63
CA VAL A 296 3.30 19.62 2.78
C VAL A 296 2.83 19.36 4.21
N ALA A 297 3.58 19.84 5.21
CA ALA A 297 3.20 19.72 6.61
C ALA A 297 1.92 20.50 6.96
N ALA A 298 1.66 21.64 6.30
CA ALA A 298 0.45 22.42 6.52
C ALA A 298 -0.79 21.75 5.90
N VAL A 299 -0.64 21.09 4.74
CA VAL A 299 -1.74 20.44 4.01
C VAL A 299 -1.82 18.94 4.39
N ASN A 300 -2.17 18.67 5.65
CA ASN A 300 -2.27 17.32 6.21
C ASN A 300 -3.60 16.60 5.88
N GLN A 301 -3.92 16.47 4.59
CA GLN A 301 -5.00 15.61 4.04
C GLN A 301 -6.31 15.56 4.86
N GLY A 302 -6.76 16.72 5.38
CA GLY A 302 -7.98 16.82 6.20
C GLY A 302 -7.96 16.04 7.52
N GLY A 303 -6.78 15.79 8.10
CA GLY A 303 -6.59 15.09 9.37
C GLY A 303 -6.74 13.55 9.28
N ARG A 304 -6.96 13.00 8.09
CA ARG A 304 -7.05 11.54 7.88
C ARG A 304 -5.69 10.87 7.77
N ARG A 305 -4.69 11.60 7.25
CA ARG A 305 -3.29 11.19 7.00
C ARG A 305 -2.38 12.42 6.94
N LYS A 306 -1.08 12.28 7.25
CA LYS A 306 -0.10 13.36 7.02
C LYS A 306 0.21 13.51 5.52
N GLY A 307 0.49 14.72 5.07
CA GLY A 307 0.98 14.94 3.71
C GLY A 307 2.35 14.29 3.51
N ALA A 308 2.55 13.61 2.38
CA ALA A 308 3.83 12.97 2.04
C ALA A 308 4.21 13.29 0.59
N ALA A 309 5.46 13.69 0.39
CA ALA A 309 6.02 13.98 -0.92
C ALA A 309 7.44 13.44 -1.03
N CYS A 310 7.79 12.85 -2.18
CA CYS A 310 9.14 12.44 -2.53
C CYS A 310 9.70 13.40 -3.58
N VAL A 311 10.86 13.98 -3.27
CA VAL A 311 11.61 14.81 -4.19
C VAL A 311 12.65 13.94 -4.90
N TYR A 312 12.70 14.06 -6.22
CA TYR A 312 13.69 13.41 -7.07
C TYR A 312 14.74 14.43 -7.49
N LEU A 313 16.00 13.99 -7.56
CA LEU A 313 17.12 14.80 -8.08
C LEU A 313 18.09 13.91 -8.86
N GLU A 314 18.56 14.40 -10.00
CA GLU A 314 19.60 13.73 -10.79
C GLU A 314 20.99 13.89 -10.18
N THR A 315 21.82 12.85 -10.29
CA THR A 315 23.09 12.76 -9.55
C THR A 315 24.17 13.74 -10.02
N TRP A 316 24.00 14.38 -11.18
CA TRP A 316 24.91 15.42 -11.70
C TRP A 316 24.58 16.82 -11.19
N HIS A 317 23.47 17.01 -10.47
CA HIS A 317 23.09 18.33 -9.97
C HIS A 317 24.09 18.84 -8.91
N PRO A 318 24.58 20.10 -8.96
CA PRO A 318 25.61 20.60 -8.04
C PRO A 318 25.21 20.57 -6.56
N ASP A 319 23.92 20.73 -6.28
CA ASP A 319 23.36 20.67 -4.91
C ASP A 319 23.12 19.22 -4.41
N ILE A 320 23.52 18.17 -5.16
CA ILE A 320 23.26 16.76 -4.79
C ILE A 320 23.77 16.38 -3.40
N GLU A 321 24.91 16.94 -2.98
CA GLU A 321 25.46 16.64 -1.65
C GLU A 321 24.61 17.27 -0.54
N GLU A 322 24.15 18.52 -0.72
CA GLU A 322 23.26 19.18 0.25
C GLU A 322 21.87 18.51 0.26
N PHE A 323 21.41 18.02 -0.89
CA PHE A 323 20.18 17.25 -1.03
C PHE A 323 20.20 15.96 -0.20
N LEU A 324 21.33 15.25 -0.18
CA LEU A 324 21.50 14.02 0.60
C LEU A 324 21.52 14.24 2.13
N GLU A 325 21.68 15.49 2.58
CA GLU A 325 21.68 15.86 4.01
C GLU A 325 20.29 16.34 4.50
N LEU A 326 19.31 16.49 3.60
CA LEU A 326 17.99 17.06 3.92
C LEU A 326 17.23 16.30 5.01
N ARG A 327 17.51 15.00 5.17
CA ARG A 327 16.85 14.12 6.14
C ARG A 327 17.69 13.76 7.34
N ASP A 328 18.86 14.37 7.49
CA ASP A 328 19.72 14.12 8.64
C ASP A 328 19.07 14.62 9.93
N ASN A 329 19.10 13.80 10.98
CA ASN A 329 18.57 14.17 12.30
C ASN A 329 19.43 15.21 13.04
N THR A 330 20.65 15.45 12.55
CA THR A 330 21.60 16.40 13.15
C THR A 330 22.05 17.44 12.11
N GLY A 331 22.44 18.61 12.59
CA GLY A 331 22.90 19.72 11.76
C GLY A 331 21.97 20.93 11.88
N GLU A 332 22.05 21.83 10.91
CA GLU A 332 21.27 23.06 10.91
C GLU A 332 19.83 22.82 10.44
N ASP A 333 18.84 23.06 11.32
CA ASP A 333 17.41 22.79 11.06
C ASP A 333 16.86 23.55 9.83
N ALA A 334 17.38 24.75 9.56
CA ALA A 334 16.99 25.55 8.38
C ALA A 334 17.28 24.83 7.05
N ARG A 335 18.15 23.81 7.06
CA ARG A 335 18.56 23.01 5.90
C ARG A 335 18.04 21.57 5.99
N ARG A 336 16.95 21.33 6.72
CA ARG A 336 16.31 20.01 6.88
C ARG A 336 14.86 20.02 6.40
N THR A 337 14.41 18.89 5.85
CA THR A 337 13.05 18.70 5.34
C THR A 337 12.52 17.34 5.80
N HIS A 338 12.13 17.24 7.07
CA HIS A 338 11.70 15.98 7.67
C HIS A 338 10.38 15.43 7.12
N ASN A 339 9.56 16.27 6.47
CA ASN A 339 8.29 15.91 5.86
C ASN A 339 8.42 15.53 4.37
N LEU A 340 9.60 15.74 3.77
CA LEU A 340 9.89 15.35 2.38
C LEU A 340 10.76 14.10 2.34
N ASN A 341 10.35 13.07 1.60
CA ASN A 341 11.24 11.98 1.22
C ASN A 341 12.15 12.42 0.07
N ILE A 342 13.29 11.74 -0.09
CA ILE A 342 14.25 12.03 -1.16
C ILE A 342 14.62 10.76 -1.93
N ALA A 343 14.76 10.89 -3.25
CA ALA A 343 15.16 9.82 -4.16
C ALA A 343 16.18 10.33 -5.20
N ASN A 344 17.13 9.47 -5.54
CA ASN A 344 18.14 9.74 -6.56
C ASN A 344 17.63 9.21 -7.91
N TRP A 345 17.57 10.07 -8.93
CA TRP A 345 17.28 9.70 -10.31
C TRP A 345 18.58 9.49 -11.09
N ILE A 346 19.00 8.23 -11.23
CA ILE A 346 20.39 7.87 -11.53
C ILE A 346 20.55 7.49 -13.01
N PRO A 347 21.36 8.22 -13.80
CA PRO A 347 21.77 7.78 -15.14
C PRO A 347 22.77 6.62 -15.08
N ASP A 348 22.77 5.75 -16.08
CA ASP A 348 23.69 4.60 -16.19
C ASP A 348 25.15 5.08 -16.23
N GLU A 349 25.44 6.26 -16.80
CA GLU A 349 26.79 6.85 -16.80
C GLU A 349 27.34 7.02 -15.39
N PHE A 350 26.54 7.51 -14.44
CA PHE A 350 27.00 7.66 -13.06
C PHE A 350 27.42 6.31 -12.47
N MET A 351 26.61 5.26 -12.68
CA MET A 351 26.91 3.93 -12.18
C MET A 351 28.17 3.34 -12.82
N ARG A 352 28.39 3.54 -14.13
CA ARG A 352 29.65 3.17 -14.79
C ARG A 352 30.86 3.90 -14.21
N ARG A 353 30.74 5.21 -13.94
CA ARG A 353 31.82 5.99 -13.30
C ARG A 353 32.12 5.52 -11.88
N VAL A 354 31.12 5.05 -11.13
CA VAL A 354 31.32 4.43 -9.82
C VAL A 354 32.10 3.12 -9.93
N GLU A 355 31.77 2.26 -10.91
CA GLU A 355 32.47 1.01 -11.14
C GLU A 355 33.94 1.23 -11.51
N ASP A 356 34.17 2.12 -12.48
CA ASP A 356 35.48 2.41 -13.05
C ASP A 356 36.38 3.25 -12.12
N ASP A 357 35.86 3.69 -10.97
CA ASP A 357 36.54 4.66 -10.12
C ASP A 357 36.93 5.89 -10.95
N ALA A 358 35.94 6.52 -11.57
CA ALA A 358 36.12 7.70 -12.40
C ALA A 358 35.59 8.96 -11.72
N ASP A 359 35.93 10.10 -12.31
CA ASP A 359 35.42 11.40 -11.91
C ASP A 359 33.97 11.58 -12.38
N TRP A 360 33.23 12.38 -11.62
CA TRP A 360 31.85 12.76 -11.88
C TRP A 360 31.73 14.28 -11.81
N SER A 361 31.36 14.89 -12.93
CA SER A 361 31.17 16.32 -13.08
C SER A 361 29.76 16.74 -12.71
N LEU A 362 29.65 17.86 -11.99
CA LEU A 362 28.40 18.46 -11.58
C LEU A 362 28.11 19.68 -12.46
N PHE A 363 26.89 19.77 -13.00
CA PHE A 363 26.50 20.77 -14.00
C PHE A 363 25.27 21.55 -13.56
N ASP A 364 25.33 22.88 -13.63
CA ASP A 364 24.16 23.71 -13.37
C ASP A 364 23.15 23.60 -14.52
N PRO A 365 21.85 23.35 -14.24
CA PRO A 365 20.84 23.28 -15.30
C PRO A 365 20.58 24.61 -16.02
N ASP A 366 20.96 25.78 -15.47
CA ASP A 366 20.92 27.07 -16.19
C ASP A 366 21.93 27.09 -17.36
N GLU A 367 23.04 26.35 -17.22
CA GLU A 367 24.04 26.19 -18.27
C GLU A 367 23.67 25.06 -19.25
N ILE A 368 23.16 23.94 -18.74
CA ILE A 368 22.89 22.74 -19.55
C ILE A 368 21.45 22.26 -19.37
N PRO A 369 20.47 23.05 -19.85
CA PRO A 369 19.05 22.81 -19.59
C PRO A 369 18.50 21.53 -20.24
N GLU A 370 19.21 20.96 -21.21
CA GLU A 370 18.79 19.76 -21.94
C GLU A 370 18.99 18.44 -21.17
N LEU A 371 19.90 18.38 -20.18
CA LEU A 371 20.24 17.10 -19.52
C LEU A 371 19.04 16.35 -18.90
N PRO A 372 18.07 17.04 -18.24
CA PRO A 372 16.88 16.36 -17.71
C PRO A 372 16.07 15.62 -18.78
N ASP A 373 16.05 16.14 -20.01
CA ASP A 373 15.28 15.61 -21.15
C ASP A 373 16.02 14.52 -21.94
N LEU A 374 17.27 14.23 -21.59
CA LEU A 374 18.09 13.22 -22.27
C LEU A 374 18.27 11.99 -21.39
N TRP A 375 18.33 10.81 -21.99
CA TRP A 375 18.62 9.53 -21.30
C TRP A 375 19.41 8.59 -22.22
N GLY A 376 20.02 7.57 -21.63
CA GLY A 376 20.86 6.60 -22.34
C GLY A 376 22.01 7.26 -23.11
N THR A 377 22.28 6.80 -24.33
CA THR A 377 23.42 7.28 -25.13
C THR A 377 23.36 8.78 -25.41
N ALA A 378 22.16 9.35 -25.61
CA ALA A 378 22.02 10.79 -25.86
C ALA A 378 22.43 11.63 -24.63
N PHE A 379 22.09 11.15 -23.42
CA PHE A 379 22.58 11.75 -22.18
C PHE A 379 24.09 11.62 -22.05
N ASP A 380 24.63 10.42 -22.29
CA ASP A 380 26.06 10.13 -22.17
C ASP A 380 26.91 11.05 -23.07
N GLU A 381 26.47 11.24 -24.31
CA GLU A 381 27.13 12.11 -25.30
C GLU A 381 27.08 13.58 -24.88
N ALA A 382 25.90 14.09 -24.50
CA ALA A 382 25.73 15.47 -24.06
C ALA A 382 26.53 15.77 -22.78
N TYR A 383 26.47 14.85 -21.81
CA TYR A 383 27.20 14.96 -20.55
C TYR A 383 28.72 15.01 -20.79
N ARG A 384 29.27 14.09 -21.59
CA ARG A 384 30.72 14.07 -21.90
C ARG A 384 31.15 15.26 -22.75
N ALA A 385 30.31 15.74 -23.67
CA ALA A 385 30.59 16.95 -24.43
C ALA A 385 30.68 18.19 -23.53
N ALA A 386 29.80 18.28 -22.53
CA ALA A 386 29.86 19.33 -21.52
C ALA A 386 31.12 19.27 -20.64
N GLU A 387 31.56 18.06 -20.28
CA GLU A 387 32.85 17.86 -19.58
C GLU A 387 34.02 18.36 -20.43
N GLN A 388 34.07 17.98 -21.71
CA GLN A 388 35.11 18.40 -22.65
C GLN A 388 35.12 19.92 -22.88
N ALA A 389 33.94 20.55 -22.85
CA ALA A 389 33.79 22.00 -22.96
C ALA A 389 34.14 22.75 -21.65
N GLY A 390 34.52 22.05 -20.57
CA GLY A 390 34.90 22.66 -19.30
C GLY A 390 33.75 23.36 -18.57
N ARG A 391 32.51 22.90 -18.79
CA ARG A 391 31.28 23.52 -18.24
C ARG A 391 30.93 23.04 -16.82
N ALA A 392 31.74 22.15 -16.25
CA ALA A 392 31.49 21.60 -14.92
C ALA A 392 31.66 22.69 -13.85
N VAL A 393 30.67 22.83 -12.97
CA VAL A 393 30.76 23.70 -11.79
C VAL A 393 31.78 23.13 -10.82
N ARG A 394 31.78 21.81 -10.66
CA ARG A 394 32.67 21.06 -9.77
C ARG A 394 32.78 19.61 -10.24
N THR A 395 33.91 18.99 -10.00
CA THR A 395 34.12 17.56 -10.23
C THR A 395 34.39 16.85 -8.91
N VAL A 396 33.76 15.69 -8.70
CA VAL A 396 33.91 14.84 -7.53
C VAL A 396 34.26 13.42 -7.94
N ARG A 397 34.74 12.61 -7.01
CA ARG A 397 34.89 11.17 -7.25
C ARG A 397 33.53 10.49 -7.23
N ALA A 398 33.19 9.73 -8.27
CA ALA A 398 31.88 9.07 -8.36
C ALA A 398 31.63 8.15 -7.15
N ARG A 399 32.66 7.39 -6.72
CA ARG A 399 32.59 6.52 -5.54
C ARG A 399 32.34 7.25 -4.24
N ASP A 400 32.87 8.46 -4.08
CA ASP A 400 32.67 9.25 -2.86
C ASP A 400 31.22 9.73 -2.76
N LEU A 401 30.65 10.21 -3.88
CA LEU A 401 29.24 10.58 -3.94
C LEU A 401 28.34 9.35 -3.70
N TYR A 402 28.66 8.22 -4.33
CA TYR A 402 27.93 6.97 -4.11
C TYR A 402 27.98 6.50 -2.64
N ALA A 403 29.15 6.60 -1.99
CA ALA A 403 29.30 6.28 -0.58
C ALA A 403 28.47 7.20 0.32
N LYS A 404 28.31 8.49 -0.04
CA LYS A 404 27.38 9.42 0.64
C LYS A 404 25.93 8.99 0.47
N MET A 405 25.49 8.62 -0.74
CA MET A 405 24.14 8.09 -0.98
C MET A 405 23.85 6.87 -0.10
N MET A 406 24.80 5.92 -0.02
CA MET A 406 24.66 4.74 0.84
C MET A 406 24.60 5.09 2.34
N ARG A 407 25.35 6.11 2.76
CA ARG A 407 25.31 6.62 4.14
C ARG A 407 23.95 7.21 4.48
N THR A 408 23.41 8.06 3.61
CA THR A 408 22.08 8.66 3.77
C THR A 408 21.00 7.56 3.87
N LEU A 409 21.03 6.56 3.00
CA LEU A 409 20.15 5.39 3.07
C LEU A 409 20.27 4.64 4.40
N ALA A 410 21.49 4.36 4.83
CA ALA A 410 21.73 3.62 6.08
C ALA A 410 21.24 4.38 7.32
N GLN A 411 21.38 5.71 7.34
CA GLN A 411 21.08 6.55 8.51
C GLN A 411 19.61 6.98 8.58
N THR A 412 18.99 7.23 7.43
CA THR A 412 17.66 7.87 7.37
C THR A 412 16.60 6.99 6.73
N GLY A 413 16.98 5.90 6.05
CA GLY A 413 16.08 5.11 5.20
C GLY A 413 15.61 5.84 3.93
N ASN A 414 16.11 7.06 3.66
CA ASN A 414 15.80 7.89 2.50
C ASN A 414 17.03 8.00 1.57
N GLY A 415 16.84 8.57 0.39
CA GLY A 415 17.84 8.60 -0.67
C GLY A 415 17.70 7.38 -1.57
N TRP A 416 16.46 7.02 -1.90
CA TRP A 416 16.13 5.81 -2.66
C TRP A 416 16.86 5.77 -4.01
N MET A 417 17.13 4.58 -4.51
CA MET A 417 17.90 4.39 -5.73
C MET A 417 16.93 4.06 -6.87
N THR A 418 16.82 4.96 -7.85
CA THR A 418 15.96 4.80 -9.03
C THR A 418 16.77 5.07 -10.29
N PHE A 419 16.58 4.27 -11.33
CA PHE A 419 17.47 4.20 -12.48
C PHE A 419 16.81 4.77 -13.74
N LYS A 420 17.24 5.99 -14.12
CA LYS A 420 16.69 6.81 -15.19
C LYS A 420 16.64 6.10 -16.52
N ASP A 421 17.75 5.50 -16.92
CA ASP A 421 17.91 4.97 -18.26
C ASP A 421 17.12 3.68 -18.44
N THR A 422 17.13 2.78 -17.45
CA THR A 422 16.30 1.58 -17.52
C THR A 422 14.81 1.92 -17.50
N ALA A 423 14.38 2.87 -16.67
CA ALA A 423 13.00 3.35 -16.64
C ALA A 423 12.54 3.88 -18.01
N ASN A 424 13.34 4.74 -18.66
CA ASN A 424 13.00 5.30 -19.96
C ASN A 424 13.13 4.26 -21.10
N ARG A 425 14.16 3.43 -21.09
CA ARG A 425 14.41 2.40 -22.12
C ARG A 425 13.29 1.36 -22.20
N THR A 426 12.69 1.04 -21.06
CA THR A 426 11.72 -0.06 -20.93
C THR A 426 10.31 0.43 -20.55
N SER A 427 9.95 1.64 -21.00
CA SER A 427 8.59 2.17 -20.91
C SER A 427 7.92 2.21 -22.28
N ASN A 428 6.62 1.92 -22.30
CA ASN A 428 5.80 2.00 -23.51
C ASN A 428 5.58 3.44 -24.00
N GLN A 429 5.64 4.44 -23.10
CA GLN A 429 5.33 5.84 -23.41
C GLN A 429 6.50 6.62 -24.04
N THR A 430 7.73 6.08 -23.98
CA THR A 430 8.97 6.78 -24.36
C THR A 430 9.47 6.41 -25.76
N ALA A 431 8.55 6.05 -26.67
CA ALA A 431 8.94 5.70 -28.03
C ALA A 431 9.38 6.96 -28.81
N ASP A 432 8.70 8.08 -28.57
CA ASP A 432 9.10 9.40 -29.07
C ASP A 432 10.12 10.07 -28.15
N ALA A 433 11.13 10.69 -28.74
CA ALA A 433 12.22 11.32 -28.01
C ALA A 433 11.76 12.51 -27.12
N SER A 434 10.62 13.13 -27.45
CA SER A 434 10.02 14.19 -26.64
C SER A 434 9.29 13.68 -25.39
N ASN A 435 9.05 12.37 -25.30
CA ASN A 435 8.34 11.75 -24.19
C ASN A 435 9.37 11.14 -23.23
N VAL A 436 9.61 11.85 -22.13
CA VAL A 436 10.63 11.48 -21.13
C VAL A 436 9.98 11.27 -19.77
N ILE A 437 10.42 10.21 -19.09
CA ILE A 437 10.09 9.95 -17.69
C ILE A 437 11.16 10.61 -16.84
N HIS A 438 10.77 11.65 -16.11
CA HIS A 438 11.69 12.47 -15.33
C HIS A 438 11.85 11.98 -13.89
N LEU A 439 10.94 11.14 -13.39
CA LEU A 439 10.88 10.72 -12.00
C LEU A 439 9.99 9.49 -11.81
N SER A 440 9.94 9.00 -10.57
CA SER A 440 8.88 8.10 -10.12
C SER A 440 7.98 8.79 -9.07
N ASN A 441 6.98 8.09 -8.55
CA ASN A 441 6.05 8.60 -7.54
C ASN A 441 6.61 8.49 -6.11
N LEU A 442 5.77 8.77 -5.11
CA LEU A 442 6.08 8.62 -3.68
C LEU A 442 6.60 7.21 -3.31
N CYS A 443 6.10 6.16 -3.96
CA CYS A 443 6.39 4.77 -3.61
C CYS A 443 7.32 4.06 -4.62
N THR A 444 7.85 4.79 -5.61
CA THR A 444 8.83 4.33 -6.60
C THR A 444 8.35 3.27 -7.60
N GLU A 445 7.05 2.97 -7.69
CA GLU A 445 6.50 1.96 -8.63
C GLU A 445 5.98 2.55 -9.95
N ILE A 446 5.67 3.84 -9.99
CA ILE A 446 5.04 4.50 -11.14
C ILE A 446 6.07 5.21 -11.99
N LEU A 447 6.00 4.99 -13.30
CA LEU A 447 6.95 5.53 -14.26
C LEU A 447 6.18 5.99 -15.50
N GLU A 448 5.76 7.25 -15.45
CA GLU A 448 4.91 7.88 -16.44
C GLU A 448 5.56 9.17 -16.95
N VAL A 449 5.29 9.53 -18.20
CA VAL A 449 5.78 10.75 -18.83
C VAL A 449 5.17 11.96 -18.12
N THR A 450 6.00 12.97 -17.84
CA THR A 450 5.60 14.23 -17.20
C THR A 450 6.22 15.42 -17.92
N ASN A 451 5.51 16.55 -17.92
CA ASN A 451 6.04 17.84 -18.38
C ASN A 451 5.29 19.01 -17.69
N ASP A 452 5.53 20.25 -18.11
CA ASP A 452 4.87 21.44 -17.53
C ASP A 452 3.34 21.44 -17.69
N HIS A 453 2.82 20.71 -18.68
CA HIS A 453 1.39 20.61 -18.99
C HIS A 453 0.73 19.30 -18.54
N GLU A 454 1.52 18.29 -18.18
CA GLU A 454 1.07 16.94 -17.84
C GLU A 454 1.62 16.48 -16.48
N THR A 455 0.71 16.35 -15.53
CA THR A 455 0.95 15.68 -14.24
C THR A 455 0.43 14.27 -14.36
N ALA A 456 1.32 13.29 -14.27
CA ALA A 456 0.96 11.87 -14.33
C ALA A 456 0.11 11.45 -13.12
N VAL A 457 -0.78 10.48 -13.32
CA VAL A 457 -1.84 10.13 -12.36
C VAL A 457 -1.93 8.62 -12.22
N CYS A 458 -1.77 8.15 -10.99
CA CYS A 458 -1.75 6.73 -10.71
C CYS A 458 -3.10 6.18 -10.23
N ASN A 459 -3.68 5.25 -11.00
CA ASN A 459 -4.95 4.56 -10.70
C ASN A 459 -4.64 3.11 -10.31
N LEU A 460 -4.72 2.79 -9.01
CA LEU A 460 -4.18 1.55 -8.45
C LEU A 460 -5.24 0.55 -7.97
N GLY A 461 -4.90 -0.73 -8.07
CA GLY A 461 -5.56 -1.85 -7.41
C GLY A 461 -4.66 -3.07 -7.37
N SER A 462 -4.94 -4.06 -6.52
CA SER A 462 -4.06 -5.23 -6.38
C SER A 462 -4.82 -6.54 -6.29
N VAL A 463 -4.32 -7.53 -7.04
CA VAL A 463 -4.81 -8.91 -7.00
C VAL A 463 -4.22 -9.64 -5.81
N ASN A 464 -5.06 -10.27 -4.99
CA ASN A 464 -4.63 -11.14 -3.90
C ASN A 464 -4.27 -12.53 -4.44
N LEU A 465 -3.00 -12.77 -4.76
CA LEU A 465 -2.55 -14.02 -5.38
C LEU A 465 -2.85 -15.26 -4.52
N GLY A 466 -2.81 -15.12 -3.19
CA GLY A 466 -3.14 -16.20 -2.26
C GLY A 466 -4.57 -16.72 -2.42
N ALA A 467 -5.51 -15.86 -2.84
CA ALA A 467 -6.90 -16.24 -3.08
C ALA A 467 -7.11 -17.11 -4.33
N HIS A 468 -6.07 -17.30 -5.14
CA HIS A 468 -6.06 -18.08 -6.37
C HIS A 468 -5.29 -19.40 -6.22
N VAL A 469 -4.85 -19.77 -5.01
CA VAL A 469 -4.27 -21.09 -4.74
C VAL A 469 -5.35 -21.98 -4.15
N VAL A 470 -5.71 -23.03 -4.88
CA VAL A 470 -6.75 -24.00 -4.51
C VAL A 470 -6.17 -25.40 -4.64
N ASP A 471 -6.42 -26.26 -3.64
CA ASP A 471 -5.98 -27.67 -3.63
C ASP A 471 -4.48 -27.86 -3.93
N GLY A 472 -3.64 -26.94 -3.45
CA GLY A 472 -2.18 -27.00 -3.62
C GLY A 472 -1.68 -26.62 -5.03
N ALA A 473 -2.48 -25.93 -5.84
CA ALA A 473 -2.08 -25.40 -7.14
C ALA A 473 -2.69 -24.02 -7.42
N VAL A 474 -2.09 -23.27 -8.35
CA VAL A 474 -2.65 -22.00 -8.82
C VAL A 474 -3.80 -22.27 -9.79
N ASP A 475 -4.96 -21.70 -9.50
CA ASP A 475 -6.11 -21.62 -10.40
C ASP A 475 -5.90 -20.45 -11.40
N TRP A 476 -5.26 -20.78 -12.52
CA TRP A 476 -4.91 -19.81 -13.56
C TRP A 476 -6.14 -19.17 -14.21
N ASP A 477 -7.24 -19.90 -14.38
CA ASP A 477 -8.42 -19.35 -15.05
C ASP A 477 -9.14 -18.34 -14.16
N ARG A 478 -9.24 -18.63 -12.85
CA ARG A 478 -9.75 -17.68 -11.87
C ARG A 478 -8.85 -16.45 -11.73
N LEU A 479 -7.52 -16.61 -11.78
CA LEU A 479 -6.59 -15.49 -11.77
C LEU A 479 -6.82 -14.58 -12.98
N ARG A 480 -6.90 -15.15 -14.18
CA ARG A 480 -7.14 -14.39 -15.41
C ARG A 480 -8.47 -13.65 -15.38
N GLU A 481 -9.54 -14.31 -14.92
CA GLU A 481 -10.85 -13.67 -14.78
C GLU A 481 -10.81 -12.50 -13.78
N THR A 482 -10.09 -12.67 -12.68
CA THR A 482 -9.86 -11.59 -11.71
C THR A 482 -9.14 -10.39 -12.36
N VAL A 483 -8.08 -10.66 -13.13
CA VAL A 483 -7.32 -9.62 -13.85
C VAL A 483 -8.19 -8.89 -14.87
N ARG A 484 -9.00 -9.60 -15.68
CA ARG A 484 -9.91 -8.98 -16.66
C ARG A 484 -10.88 -7.99 -16.01
N VAL A 485 -11.49 -8.40 -14.90
CA VAL A 485 -12.43 -7.56 -14.16
C VAL A 485 -11.70 -6.38 -13.50
N ALA A 486 -10.53 -6.61 -12.91
CA ALA A 486 -9.72 -5.57 -12.28
C ALA A 486 -9.25 -4.50 -13.28
N VAL A 487 -8.77 -4.88 -14.47
CA VAL A 487 -8.36 -3.92 -15.51
C VAL A 487 -9.54 -3.10 -16.01
N THR A 488 -10.69 -3.74 -16.22
CA THR A 488 -11.93 -3.03 -16.60
C THR A 488 -12.32 -2.02 -15.51
N PHE A 489 -12.23 -2.42 -14.25
CA PHE A 489 -12.50 -1.55 -13.11
C PHE A 489 -11.55 -0.34 -13.09
N LEU A 490 -10.24 -0.56 -13.27
CA LEU A 490 -9.24 0.51 -13.25
C LEU A 490 -9.40 1.49 -14.43
N ASP A 491 -9.75 1.01 -15.64
CA ASP A 491 -10.03 1.90 -16.77
C ASP A 491 -11.25 2.80 -16.51
N ARG A 492 -12.26 2.32 -15.77
CA ARG A 492 -13.43 3.13 -15.38
C ARG A 492 -13.10 4.25 -14.41
N VAL A 493 -12.11 4.04 -13.54
CA VAL A 493 -11.65 5.08 -12.60
C VAL A 493 -11.23 6.33 -13.37
N ILE A 494 -10.56 6.19 -14.52
CA ILE A 494 -10.05 7.30 -15.33
C ILE A 494 -11.17 8.24 -15.80
N ASP A 495 -12.33 7.68 -16.17
CA ASP A 495 -13.45 8.45 -16.72
C ASP A 495 -14.24 9.19 -15.62
N ILE A 496 -14.28 8.63 -14.40
CA ILE A 496 -15.15 9.09 -13.29
C ILE A 496 -14.38 9.92 -12.25
N ASN A 497 -13.05 9.80 -12.23
CA ASN A 497 -12.20 10.45 -11.26
C ASN A 497 -12.29 11.98 -11.32
N TYR A 498 -12.35 12.62 -10.14
CA TYR A 498 -12.17 14.06 -10.01
C TYR A 498 -10.68 14.41 -9.99
N TYR A 499 -10.24 15.26 -10.93
CA TYR A 499 -8.85 15.73 -11.02
C TYR A 499 -8.68 17.09 -10.32
N PRO A 500 -7.83 17.19 -9.27
CA PRO A 500 -7.65 18.46 -8.54
C PRO A 500 -6.88 19.55 -9.30
N THR A 501 -6.21 19.20 -10.39
CA THR A 501 -5.41 20.12 -11.23
C THR A 501 -5.69 19.87 -12.70
N GLU A 502 -5.59 20.90 -13.52
CA GLU A 502 -5.83 20.80 -14.96
C GLU A 502 -4.83 19.87 -15.66
N GLN A 503 -3.56 19.93 -15.27
CA GLN A 503 -2.48 19.09 -15.82
C GLN A 503 -2.77 17.59 -15.64
N ALA A 504 -3.29 17.20 -14.48
CA ALA A 504 -3.74 15.84 -14.21
C ALA A 504 -4.96 15.44 -15.07
N GLY A 505 -5.92 16.36 -15.24
CA GLY A 505 -7.09 16.18 -16.10
C GLY A 505 -6.79 16.14 -17.60
N ARG A 506 -5.61 16.63 -18.02
CA ARG A 506 -5.09 16.49 -19.40
C ARG A 506 -4.34 15.18 -19.59
N SER A 507 -3.45 14.83 -18.66
CA SER A 507 -2.56 13.66 -18.77
C SER A 507 -3.33 12.33 -18.72
N ASN A 508 -4.17 12.14 -17.70
CA ASN A 508 -4.77 10.82 -17.45
C ASN A 508 -5.71 10.36 -18.59
N PRO A 509 -6.62 11.20 -19.14
CA PRO A 509 -7.44 10.78 -20.29
C PRO A 509 -6.67 10.56 -21.59
N ARG A 510 -5.51 11.22 -21.78
CA ARG A 510 -4.64 11.09 -22.97
C ARG A 510 -3.90 9.76 -23.00
N TRP A 511 -3.26 9.41 -21.88
CA TRP A 511 -2.41 8.22 -21.77
C TRP A 511 -3.15 7.01 -21.21
N ARG A 512 -4.20 7.25 -20.42
CA ARG A 512 -5.00 6.25 -19.71
C ARG A 512 -4.20 5.19 -18.93
N PRO A 513 -3.13 5.54 -18.19
CA PRO A 513 -2.36 4.56 -17.44
C PRO A 513 -3.16 4.02 -16.25
N VAL A 514 -2.91 2.75 -15.94
CA VAL A 514 -3.36 2.09 -14.70
C VAL A 514 -2.19 1.34 -14.07
N GLY A 515 -2.29 1.08 -12.77
CA GLY A 515 -1.32 0.25 -12.04
C GLY A 515 -2.01 -0.91 -11.36
N LEU A 516 -2.11 -2.03 -12.08
CA LEU A 516 -2.51 -3.30 -11.51
C LEU A 516 -1.32 -3.93 -10.80
N GLY A 517 -1.36 -3.95 -9.47
CA GLY A 517 -0.40 -4.63 -8.62
C GLY A 517 -0.85 -6.02 -8.22
N VAL A 518 -0.05 -6.64 -7.36
CA VAL A 518 -0.35 -7.92 -6.70
C VAL A 518 -0.07 -7.79 -5.21
N MET A 519 -0.71 -8.64 -4.41
CA MET A 519 -0.46 -8.86 -2.99
C MET A 519 -0.57 -10.34 -2.65
N GLY A 520 -0.06 -10.74 -1.48
CA GLY A 520 -0.10 -12.12 -1.02
C GLY A 520 0.85 -13.07 -1.77
N LEU A 521 1.97 -12.59 -2.32
CA LEU A 521 2.96 -13.47 -2.94
C LEU A 521 3.53 -14.48 -1.93
N GLN A 522 3.82 -14.03 -0.71
CA GLN A 522 4.28 -14.90 0.37
C GLN A 522 3.24 -15.95 0.78
N ASP A 523 1.94 -15.63 0.70
CA ASP A 523 0.84 -16.59 0.95
C ASP A 523 0.86 -17.73 -0.08
N VAL A 524 1.11 -17.41 -1.36
CA VAL A 524 1.27 -18.42 -2.42
C VAL A 524 2.42 -19.36 -2.08
N PHE A 525 3.57 -18.80 -1.70
CA PHE A 525 4.76 -19.59 -1.36
C PHE A 525 4.55 -20.44 -0.11
N PHE A 526 3.89 -19.93 0.94
CA PHE A 526 3.56 -20.75 2.11
C PHE A 526 2.61 -21.89 1.76
N THR A 527 1.56 -21.61 0.99
CA THR A 527 0.55 -22.61 0.61
C THR A 527 1.15 -23.71 -0.26
N LEU A 528 2.04 -23.36 -1.18
CA LEU A 528 2.73 -24.30 -2.08
C LEU A 528 4.04 -24.84 -1.50
N ARG A 529 4.39 -24.45 -0.27
CA ARG A 529 5.60 -24.85 0.44
C ARG A 529 6.91 -24.56 -0.30
N LEU A 530 6.98 -23.39 -0.93
CA LEU A 530 8.17 -22.91 -1.63
C LEU A 530 8.93 -21.95 -0.71
N ALA A 531 10.21 -22.22 -0.46
CA ALA A 531 11.07 -21.25 0.22
C ALA A 531 11.22 -20.00 -0.68
N PHE A 532 11.21 -18.81 -0.07
CA PHE A 532 11.12 -17.55 -0.82
C PHE A 532 12.28 -17.35 -1.81
N ASP A 533 13.48 -17.84 -1.50
CA ASP A 533 14.69 -17.76 -2.33
C ASP A 533 14.95 -19.03 -3.17
N SER A 534 13.97 -19.94 -3.26
CA SER A 534 14.07 -21.13 -4.12
C SER A 534 13.95 -20.80 -5.60
N ALA A 535 14.49 -21.66 -6.46
CA ALA A 535 14.40 -21.49 -7.92
C ALA A 535 12.93 -21.61 -8.38
N GLU A 536 12.18 -22.51 -7.76
CA GLU A 536 10.76 -22.77 -8.00
C GLU A 536 9.89 -21.57 -7.62
N ALA A 537 10.18 -20.90 -6.49
CA ALA A 537 9.51 -19.66 -6.11
C ALA A 537 9.76 -18.55 -7.14
N ARG A 538 11.00 -18.44 -7.64
CA ARG A 538 11.34 -17.48 -8.70
C ARG A 538 10.64 -17.76 -10.01
N GLU A 539 10.61 -19.02 -10.45
CA GLU A 539 9.90 -19.44 -11.66
C GLU A 539 8.40 -19.16 -11.55
N LEU A 540 7.78 -19.54 -10.43
CA LEU A 540 6.36 -19.31 -10.21
C LEU A 540 6.02 -17.82 -10.14
N SER A 541 6.83 -17.02 -9.42
CA SER A 541 6.65 -15.57 -9.36
C SER A 541 6.72 -14.92 -10.74
N THR A 542 7.66 -15.37 -11.57
CA THR A 542 7.82 -14.90 -12.95
C THR A 542 6.61 -15.27 -13.80
N ARG A 543 6.14 -16.52 -13.70
CA ARG A 543 4.97 -17.01 -14.43
C ARG A 543 3.67 -16.31 -14.02
N LEU A 544 3.49 -16.03 -12.72
CA LEU A 544 2.37 -15.24 -12.22
C LEU A 544 2.38 -13.84 -12.83
N SER A 545 3.55 -13.16 -12.86
CA SER A 545 3.67 -11.85 -13.49
C SER A 545 3.43 -11.88 -14.99
N GLU A 546 3.94 -12.89 -15.71
CA GLU A 546 3.67 -13.07 -17.13
C GLU A 546 2.17 -13.22 -17.39
N ASP A 547 1.46 -14.07 -16.63
CA ASP A 547 0.04 -14.34 -16.84
C ASP A 547 -0.83 -13.10 -16.51
N VAL A 548 -0.51 -12.39 -15.41
CA VAL A 548 -1.18 -11.14 -15.05
C VAL A 548 -0.99 -10.08 -16.14
N TYR A 549 0.24 -9.86 -16.60
CA TYR A 549 0.52 -8.81 -17.59
C TYR A 549 -0.09 -9.13 -18.97
N LEU A 550 0.07 -10.38 -19.42
CA LEU A 550 -0.50 -10.85 -20.67
C LEU A 550 -2.03 -10.71 -20.67
N THR A 551 -2.71 -11.11 -19.59
CA THR A 551 -4.17 -10.95 -19.49
C THR A 551 -4.59 -9.50 -19.33
N ALA A 552 -3.79 -8.66 -18.69
CA ALA A 552 -4.05 -7.22 -18.64
C ALA A 552 -4.00 -6.59 -20.05
N LEU A 553 -3.00 -6.95 -20.86
CA LEU A 553 -2.89 -6.50 -22.25
C LEU A 553 -4.03 -7.03 -23.13
N GLU A 554 -4.37 -8.32 -23.00
CA GLU A 554 -5.52 -8.93 -23.70
C GLU A 554 -6.82 -8.15 -23.43
N THR A 555 -7.04 -7.79 -22.17
CA THR A 555 -8.20 -7.01 -21.72
C THR A 555 -8.16 -5.57 -22.23
N SER A 556 -7.01 -4.92 -22.17
CA SER A 556 -6.85 -3.55 -22.68
C SER A 556 -7.06 -3.47 -24.20
N ALA A 557 -6.65 -4.50 -24.94
CA ALA A 557 -6.94 -4.63 -26.36
C ALA A 557 -8.45 -4.86 -26.63
N ASP A 558 -9.14 -5.67 -25.82
CA ASP A 558 -10.61 -5.82 -25.91
C ASP A 558 -11.34 -4.48 -25.67
N LEU A 559 -10.90 -3.74 -24.65
CA LEU A 559 -11.44 -2.42 -24.37
C LEU A 559 -11.15 -1.43 -25.50
N ALA A 560 -9.99 -1.53 -26.15
CA ALA A 560 -9.63 -0.72 -27.31
C ALA A 560 -10.50 -1.04 -28.52
N ALA A 561 -10.78 -2.32 -28.77
CA ALA A 561 -11.68 -2.74 -29.84
C ALA A 561 -13.11 -2.21 -29.62
N ALA A 562 -13.58 -2.15 -28.37
CA ALA A 562 -14.92 -1.67 -28.03
C ALA A 562 -15.06 -0.15 -27.96
N ALA A 563 -14.05 0.56 -27.44
CA ALA A 563 -14.13 1.98 -27.08
C ALA A 563 -13.05 2.87 -27.73
N GLY A 564 -12.20 2.29 -28.59
CA GLY A 564 -11.03 2.93 -29.18
C GLY A 564 -9.78 2.84 -28.28
N ALA A 565 -8.60 2.79 -28.91
CA ALA A 565 -7.32 2.92 -28.22
C ALA A 565 -7.20 4.28 -27.49
N HIS A 566 -6.28 4.39 -26.53
CA HIS A 566 -6.04 5.67 -25.87
C HIS A 566 -5.53 6.73 -26.87
N PRO A 567 -5.83 8.03 -26.65
CA PRO A 567 -5.47 9.10 -27.60
C PRO A 567 -4.00 9.15 -28.01
N ALA A 568 -3.07 8.88 -27.10
CA ALA A 568 -1.63 8.89 -27.36
C ALA A 568 -1.06 7.56 -27.91
N TYR A 569 -1.89 6.61 -28.37
CA TYR A 569 -1.41 5.26 -28.73
C TYR A 569 -0.32 5.28 -29.82
N ALA A 570 -0.44 6.15 -30.82
CA ALA A 570 0.53 6.26 -31.92
C ALA A 570 1.96 6.65 -31.47
N GLU A 571 2.09 7.26 -30.29
CA GLU A 571 3.35 7.68 -29.68
C GLU A 571 4.03 6.56 -28.88
N THR A 572 3.40 5.38 -28.79
CA THR A 572 3.86 4.29 -27.93
C THR A 572 4.71 3.26 -28.66
N ARG A 573 5.48 2.48 -27.90
CA ARG A 573 6.26 1.35 -28.42
C ARG A 573 5.35 0.22 -28.91
N ALA A 574 4.21 0.02 -28.25
CA ALA A 574 3.20 -0.95 -28.64
C ALA A 574 2.63 -0.66 -30.03
N ALA A 575 2.41 0.61 -30.39
CA ALA A 575 2.03 0.99 -31.76
C ALA A 575 3.11 0.71 -32.82
N ARG A 576 4.37 0.58 -32.38
CA ARG A 576 5.51 0.17 -33.22
C ARG A 576 5.79 -1.34 -33.14
N GLY A 577 4.88 -2.12 -32.54
CA GLY A 577 4.96 -3.58 -32.45
C GLY A 577 5.84 -4.13 -31.33
N SER A 578 6.38 -3.27 -30.44
CA SER A 578 7.20 -3.70 -29.31
C SER A 578 6.40 -3.69 -28.01
N LEU A 579 6.35 -4.83 -27.31
CA LEU A 579 5.73 -5.00 -26.00
C LEU A 579 6.80 -5.15 -24.92
N GLN A 580 6.41 -5.10 -23.64
CA GLN A 580 7.36 -5.04 -22.53
C GLN A 580 8.47 -6.11 -22.58
N PRO A 581 8.21 -7.41 -22.83
CA PRO A 581 9.28 -8.40 -22.88
C PRO A 581 10.35 -8.12 -23.95
N ASP A 582 9.96 -7.51 -25.08
CA ASP A 582 10.88 -7.14 -26.16
C ASP A 582 11.87 -6.07 -25.70
N LEU A 583 11.40 -5.12 -24.87
CA LEU A 583 12.22 -4.04 -24.34
C LEU A 583 13.31 -4.54 -23.38
N TRP A 584 13.13 -5.76 -22.85
CA TRP A 584 14.08 -6.46 -21.99
C TRP A 584 14.88 -7.54 -22.74
N GLY A 585 14.60 -7.77 -24.02
CA GLY A 585 15.21 -8.86 -24.79
C GLY A 585 14.83 -10.25 -24.28
N VAL A 586 13.65 -10.40 -23.66
CA VAL A 586 13.17 -11.66 -23.06
C VAL A 586 12.14 -12.32 -23.97
N THR A 587 12.32 -13.62 -24.22
CA THR A 587 11.31 -14.44 -24.90
C THR A 587 10.32 -14.97 -23.86
N PRO A 588 9.02 -14.63 -23.95
CA PRO A 588 8.02 -15.10 -23.00
C PRO A 588 7.76 -16.61 -23.09
N THR A 589 7.21 -17.20 -22.03
CA THR A 589 6.93 -18.65 -22.00
C THR A 589 5.63 -19.01 -22.73
N GLN A 590 4.62 -18.12 -22.72
CA GLN A 590 3.30 -18.37 -23.32
C GLN A 590 3.22 -17.94 -24.79
N THR A 591 4.14 -18.41 -25.62
CA THR A 591 4.39 -17.92 -27.00
C THR A 591 3.12 -17.79 -27.86
N THR A 592 2.24 -18.79 -27.87
CA THR A 592 0.99 -18.77 -28.65
C THR A 592 0.05 -17.62 -28.25
N ARG A 593 -0.10 -17.35 -26.94
CA ARG A 593 -0.95 -16.25 -26.46
C ARG A 593 -0.32 -14.90 -26.77
N TRP A 594 1.00 -14.78 -26.66
CA TRP A 594 1.72 -13.56 -27.03
C TRP A 594 1.61 -13.27 -28.54
N THR A 595 1.69 -14.28 -29.40
CA THR A 595 1.46 -14.11 -30.84
C THR A 595 0.05 -13.60 -31.13
N ALA A 596 -0.97 -14.26 -30.56
CA ALA A 596 -2.36 -13.83 -30.73
C ALA A 596 -2.61 -12.41 -30.17
N LEU A 597 -1.98 -12.07 -29.04
CA LEU A 597 -2.05 -10.72 -28.49
C LEU A 597 -1.44 -9.68 -29.43
N ARG A 598 -0.28 -9.96 -30.04
CA ARG A 598 0.36 -9.02 -30.98
C ARG A 598 -0.51 -8.74 -32.19
N GLU A 599 -1.13 -9.78 -32.76
CA GLU A 599 -2.09 -9.63 -33.86
C GLU A 599 -3.25 -8.72 -33.44
N LYS A 600 -3.84 -9.00 -32.27
CA LYS A 600 -4.93 -8.19 -31.73
C LYS A 600 -4.53 -6.74 -31.46
N VAL A 601 -3.37 -6.49 -30.85
CA VAL A 601 -2.86 -5.14 -30.58
C VAL A 601 -2.60 -4.38 -31.89
N ALA A 602 -2.10 -5.05 -32.92
CA ALA A 602 -1.92 -4.43 -34.23
C ALA A 602 -3.26 -4.01 -34.88
N GLU A 603 -4.35 -4.75 -34.60
CA GLU A 603 -5.69 -4.45 -35.10
C GLU A 603 -6.42 -3.37 -34.28
N SER A 604 -6.46 -3.51 -32.95
CA SER A 604 -7.28 -2.69 -32.05
C SER A 604 -6.53 -1.57 -31.35
N GLY A 605 -5.20 -1.65 -31.27
CA GLY A 605 -4.41 -0.90 -30.32
C GLY A 605 -4.67 -1.31 -28.86
N LEU A 606 -4.28 -0.44 -27.92
CA LEU A 606 -4.47 -0.63 -26.48
C LEU A 606 -5.29 0.52 -25.88
N ARG A 607 -6.16 0.20 -24.90
CA ARG A 607 -6.96 1.20 -24.19
C ARG A 607 -6.16 1.95 -23.14
N ASN A 608 -5.07 1.36 -22.66
CA ASN A 608 -4.24 1.87 -21.58
C ASN A 608 -2.77 1.83 -22.03
N SER A 609 -2.03 2.92 -21.83
CA SER A 609 -0.62 2.99 -22.22
C SER A 609 0.30 2.15 -21.31
N LEU A 610 -0.07 2.01 -20.04
CA LEU A 610 0.63 1.23 -19.01
C LEU A 610 -0.40 0.52 -18.13
N LEU A 611 -0.07 -0.68 -17.65
CA LEU A 611 -1.04 -1.58 -17.02
C LEU A 611 -0.60 -2.12 -15.65
N VAL A 612 0.68 -2.41 -15.44
CA VAL A 612 1.16 -3.15 -14.27
C VAL A 612 2.19 -2.35 -13.49
N ALA A 613 1.85 -2.06 -12.25
CA ALA A 613 2.73 -1.42 -11.27
C ALA A 613 2.50 -2.05 -9.90
N ILE A 614 3.56 -2.57 -9.27
CA ILE A 614 3.44 -3.26 -7.98
C ILE A 614 3.73 -2.28 -6.86
N ALA A 615 2.66 -1.61 -6.39
CA ALA A 615 2.70 -0.69 -5.27
C ALA A 615 2.74 -1.41 -3.91
N PRO A 616 3.13 -0.72 -2.81
CA PRO A 616 2.96 -1.24 -1.46
C PRO A 616 1.46 -1.40 -1.16
N THR A 617 1.10 -2.47 -0.46
CA THR A 617 -0.33 -2.83 -0.23
C THR A 617 -0.72 -2.89 1.24
N ALA A 618 0.15 -2.46 2.15
CA ALA A 618 -0.06 -2.26 3.58
C ALA A 618 -1.53 -2.29 4.07
N THR A 619 -2.33 -1.29 3.68
CA THR A 619 -3.72 -1.20 4.15
C THR A 619 -4.62 -2.26 3.51
N ILE A 620 -4.57 -2.45 2.19
CA ILE A 620 -5.49 -3.37 1.48
C ILE A 620 -5.13 -4.85 1.68
N ALA A 621 -3.84 -5.19 1.84
CA ALA A 621 -3.39 -6.53 2.20
C ALA A 621 -3.89 -6.90 3.60
N SER A 622 -3.84 -5.95 4.55
CA SER A 622 -4.45 -6.15 5.86
C SER A 622 -5.96 -6.33 5.79
N ILE A 623 -6.66 -5.56 4.96
CA ILE A 623 -8.11 -5.71 4.78
C ILE A 623 -8.42 -7.11 4.23
N ALA A 624 -7.64 -7.57 3.25
CA ALA A 624 -7.78 -8.90 2.66
C ALA A 624 -7.28 -10.04 3.56
N GLY A 625 -6.50 -9.75 4.60
CA GLY A 625 -5.91 -10.75 5.49
C GLY A 625 -4.75 -11.52 4.85
N CYS A 626 -3.97 -10.90 3.97
CA CYS A 626 -2.81 -11.50 3.30
C CYS A 626 -1.53 -10.67 3.50
N PHE A 627 -0.40 -11.21 3.05
CA PHE A 627 0.90 -10.53 3.11
C PHE A 627 1.04 -9.43 2.07
N GLU A 628 1.87 -8.43 2.38
CA GLU A 628 2.07 -7.27 1.53
C GLU A 628 2.74 -7.62 0.20
N CYS A 629 2.13 -7.12 -0.87
CA CYS A 629 2.65 -7.03 -2.23
C CYS A 629 3.43 -8.28 -2.70
N ILE A 630 4.74 -8.11 -2.84
CA ILE A 630 5.73 -9.09 -3.27
C ILE A 630 6.80 -9.30 -2.21
N GLU A 631 6.54 -8.89 -0.98
CA GLU A 631 7.51 -8.90 0.10
C GLU A 631 7.53 -10.25 0.84
N PRO A 632 8.71 -10.69 1.30
CA PRO A 632 8.77 -11.76 2.27
C PRO A 632 8.19 -11.27 3.62
N GLN A 633 7.69 -12.20 4.42
CA GLN A 633 7.26 -11.89 5.78
C GLN A 633 8.41 -11.28 6.59
N VAL A 634 8.20 -10.08 7.13
CA VAL A 634 9.21 -9.38 7.95
C VAL A 634 9.50 -10.10 9.27
N SER A 635 8.48 -10.64 9.94
CA SER A 635 8.60 -11.41 11.17
C SER A 635 7.44 -12.39 11.31
N ASN A 636 7.65 -13.62 11.80
CA ASN A 636 6.54 -14.55 12.03
C ASN A 636 5.69 -14.21 13.27
N VAL A 637 6.14 -13.27 14.09
CA VAL A 637 5.43 -12.76 15.26
C VAL A 637 5.69 -11.27 15.34
N PHE A 638 4.65 -10.46 15.18
CA PHE A 638 4.81 -9.01 15.16
C PHE A 638 3.71 -8.32 15.95
N LYS A 639 4.07 -7.16 16.49
CA LYS A 639 3.19 -6.34 17.31
C LYS A 639 2.48 -5.38 16.38
N ARG A 640 1.15 -5.44 16.40
CA ARG A 640 0.28 -4.57 15.63
C ARG A 640 -0.41 -3.54 16.51
N GLU A 641 -0.19 -2.28 16.21
CA GLU A 641 -0.79 -1.14 16.89
C GLU A 641 -2.07 -0.72 16.17
N THR A 642 -3.14 -0.52 16.94
CA THR A 642 -4.41 0.04 16.46
C THR A 642 -4.79 1.20 17.38
N LEU A 643 -5.75 2.05 16.97
CA LEU A 643 -6.31 3.09 17.84
C LEU A 643 -6.90 2.54 19.15
N SER A 644 -7.19 1.24 19.20
CA SER A 644 -7.80 0.56 20.35
C SER A 644 -6.80 -0.19 21.24
N GLY A 645 -5.50 -0.13 20.92
CA GLY A 645 -4.43 -0.80 21.67
C GLY A 645 -3.52 -1.65 20.78
N GLU A 646 -2.61 -2.36 21.44
CA GLU A 646 -1.55 -3.14 20.83
C GLU A 646 -1.87 -4.63 20.92
N PHE A 647 -1.76 -5.33 19.80
CA PHE A 647 -2.08 -6.75 19.70
C PHE A 647 -0.92 -7.50 19.07
N LEU A 648 -0.72 -8.75 19.46
CA LEU A 648 0.30 -9.60 18.85
C LEU A 648 -0.34 -10.42 17.74
N GLN A 649 0.19 -10.30 16.52
CA GLN A 649 -0.18 -11.12 15.38
C GLN A 649 0.89 -12.19 15.15
N VAL A 650 0.46 -13.38 14.76
CA VAL A 650 1.34 -14.53 14.50
C VAL A 650 1.05 -15.07 13.10
N ASN A 651 2.08 -15.55 12.41
CA ASN A 651 1.95 -16.16 11.10
C ASN A 651 1.10 -17.44 11.19
N ALA A 652 -0.12 -17.40 10.65
CA ALA A 652 -1.07 -18.52 10.72
C ALA A 652 -0.55 -19.79 10.03
N TYR A 653 0.25 -19.67 8.96
CA TYR A 653 0.87 -20.79 8.26
C TYR A 653 1.89 -21.50 9.17
N LEU A 654 2.72 -20.74 9.88
CA LEU A 654 3.67 -21.28 10.85
C LEU A 654 2.94 -21.95 12.01
N VAL A 655 1.85 -21.34 12.52
CA VAL A 655 1.06 -21.93 13.60
C VAL A 655 0.47 -23.27 13.17
N ALA A 656 -0.10 -23.36 11.96
CA ALA A 656 -0.64 -24.60 11.41
C ALA A 656 0.45 -25.70 11.32
N GLU A 657 1.63 -25.34 10.82
CA GLU A 657 2.78 -26.25 10.76
C GLU A 657 3.20 -26.75 12.15
N LEU A 658 3.38 -25.83 13.11
CA LEU A 658 3.79 -26.17 14.46
C LEU A 658 2.74 -27.02 15.18
N LYS A 659 1.44 -26.81 14.91
CA LYS A 659 0.37 -27.69 15.42
C LYS A 659 0.46 -29.09 14.82
N ALA A 660 0.68 -29.21 13.50
CA ALA A 660 0.84 -30.51 12.85
C ALA A 660 2.05 -31.30 13.40
N LEU A 661 3.10 -30.60 13.81
CA LEU A 661 4.28 -31.18 14.47
C LEU A 661 4.10 -31.40 15.99
N GLY A 662 3.00 -30.97 16.59
CA GLY A 662 2.79 -31.03 18.05
C GLY A 662 3.68 -30.06 18.84
N LEU A 663 4.24 -29.05 18.18
CA LEU A 663 5.21 -28.09 18.72
C LEU A 663 4.59 -26.71 19.05
N TRP A 664 3.31 -26.48 18.78
CA TRP A 664 2.63 -25.23 19.16
C TRP A 664 2.29 -25.17 20.66
N THR A 665 3.31 -24.95 21.49
CA THR A 665 3.23 -24.89 22.95
C THR A 665 3.45 -23.47 23.48
N ALA A 666 3.10 -23.20 24.73
CA ALA A 666 3.42 -21.92 25.39
C ALA A 666 4.93 -21.62 25.36
N ALA A 667 5.78 -22.63 25.60
CA ALA A 667 7.22 -22.48 25.55
C ALA A 667 7.72 -22.11 24.14
N THR A 668 7.16 -22.72 23.09
CA THR A 668 7.49 -22.38 21.70
C THR A 668 7.04 -20.96 21.36
N ARG A 669 5.84 -20.54 21.79
CA ARG A 669 5.35 -19.17 21.60
C ARG A 669 6.25 -18.14 22.27
N ASP A 670 6.64 -18.38 23.52
CA ASP A 670 7.53 -17.47 24.24
C ASP A 670 8.94 -17.46 23.65
N ARG A 671 9.39 -18.58 23.07
CA ARG A 671 10.65 -18.62 22.33
C ARG A 671 10.57 -17.79 21.03
N LEU A 672 9.51 -17.94 20.25
CA LEU A 672 9.30 -17.12 19.04
C LEU A 672 9.26 -15.63 19.34
N LYS A 673 8.60 -15.22 20.44
CA LYS A 673 8.60 -13.81 20.88
C LYS A 673 10.00 -13.32 21.22
N ARG A 674 10.79 -14.10 21.97
CA ARG A 674 12.19 -13.75 22.34
C ARG A 674 13.15 -13.71 21.16
N ASP A 675 12.87 -14.49 20.12
CA ASP A 675 13.67 -14.53 18.88
C ASP A 675 13.12 -13.60 17.79
N ASP A 676 12.25 -12.64 18.15
CA ASP A 676 11.65 -11.65 17.24
C ASP A 676 11.03 -12.31 15.99
N GLY A 677 10.29 -13.41 16.21
CA GLY A 677 9.62 -14.18 15.17
C GLY A 677 10.52 -15.08 14.32
N SER A 678 11.82 -15.17 14.59
CA SER A 678 12.70 -16.13 13.92
C SER A 678 12.43 -17.57 14.39
N VAL A 679 12.35 -18.50 13.44
CA VAL A 679 12.24 -19.94 13.72
C VAL A 679 13.59 -20.65 13.79
N ALA A 680 14.70 -19.96 13.52
CA ALA A 680 16.03 -20.57 13.38
C ALA A 680 16.47 -21.30 14.66
N GLY A 681 16.13 -20.74 15.82
CA GLY A 681 16.45 -21.27 17.15
C GLY A 681 15.53 -22.39 17.65
N LEU A 682 14.48 -22.76 16.91
CA LEU A 682 13.58 -23.87 17.25
C LEU A 682 14.13 -25.21 16.74
N ASP A 683 13.78 -26.30 17.39
CA ASP A 683 14.08 -27.66 16.89
C ASP A 683 13.03 -28.05 15.85
N LEU A 684 13.32 -27.73 14.58
CA LEU A 684 12.44 -27.93 13.43
C LEU A 684 13.21 -28.55 12.27
N PRO A 685 12.55 -29.30 11.38
CA PRO A 685 13.15 -29.75 10.12
C PRO A 685 13.75 -28.59 9.33
N ALA A 686 14.87 -28.83 8.65
CA ALA A 686 15.59 -27.79 7.89
C ALA A 686 14.68 -27.11 6.86
N ALA A 687 13.89 -27.89 6.11
CA ALA A 687 12.94 -27.38 5.12
C ALA A 687 11.87 -26.46 5.76
N THR A 688 11.41 -26.76 6.98
CA THR A 688 10.47 -25.91 7.72
C THR A 688 11.14 -24.59 8.13
N LYS A 689 12.40 -24.64 8.60
CA LYS A 689 13.16 -23.42 8.92
C LYS A 689 13.38 -22.55 7.68
N GLU A 690 13.72 -23.17 6.55
CA GLU A 690 13.94 -22.48 5.28
C GLU A 690 12.68 -21.78 4.78
N LEU A 691 11.52 -22.46 4.88
CA LEU A 691 10.21 -21.93 4.46
C LEU A 691 9.80 -20.70 5.26
N PHE A 692 10.02 -20.71 6.59
CA PHE A 692 9.60 -19.64 7.50
C PHE A 692 10.71 -18.64 7.87
N ARG A 693 11.75 -18.53 7.04
CA ARG A 693 12.74 -17.46 7.18
C ARG A 693 12.07 -16.10 7.03
N THR A 694 12.46 -15.19 7.90
CA THR A 694 12.05 -13.79 7.87
C THR A 694 12.81 -13.00 6.80
N ALA A 695 12.31 -11.83 6.42
CA ALA A 695 12.97 -10.91 5.50
C ALA A 695 14.43 -10.60 5.87
N TRP A 696 14.76 -10.64 7.16
CA TRP A 696 16.09 -10.39 7.72
C TRP A 696 17.07 -11.56 7.56
N GLU A 697 16.56 -12.76 7.31
CA GLU A 697 17.33 -14.01 7.18
C GLU A 697 17.49 -14.42 5.71
N LEU A 698 16.78 -13.75 4.80
CA LEU A 698 16.87 -13.97 3.37
C LEU A 698 18.08 -13.25 2.75
N PRO A 699 18.79 -13.89 1.81
CA PRO A 699 19.75 -13.19 0.98
C PRO A 699 19.06 -12.09 0.16
N GLN A 700 19.47 -10.83 0.33
CA GLN A 700 18.84 -9.70 -0.40
C GLN A 700 18.99 -9.81 -1.92
N ARG A 701 20.02 -10.52 -2.38
CA ARG A 701 20.18 -10.91 -3.78
C ARG A 701 18.95 -11.66 -4.32
N ALA A 702 18.34 -12.54 -3.53
CA ALA A 702 17.16 -13.29 -3.95
C ALA A 702 15.96 -12.38 -4.23
N LEU A 703 15.79 -11.32 -3.42
CA LEU A 703 14.74 -10.31 -3.62
C LEU A 703 14.98 -9.53 -4.91
N VAL A 704 16.24 -9.15 -5.19
CA VAL A 704 16.64 -8.50 -6.45
C VAL A 704 16.42 -9.43 -7.65
N ASP A 705 16.80 -10.71 -7.55
CA ASP A 705 16.64 -11.70 -8.63
C ASP A 705 15.17 -11.96 -8.95
N LEU A 706 14.32 -12.04 -7.92
CA LEU A 706 12.86 -12.13 -8.07
C LEU A 706 12.29 -10.89 -8.76
N ALA A 707 12.71 -9.70 -8.35
CA ALA A 707 12.26 -8.45 -8.94
C ALA A 707 12.70 -8.32 -10.41
N ALA A 708 13.95 -8.69 -10.72
CA ALA A 708 14.49 -8.66 -12.07
C ALA A 708 13.78 -9.67 -12.98
N ALA A 709 13.50 -10.88 -12.48
CA ALA A 709 12.78 -11.90 -13.24
C ALA A 709 11.34 -11.49 -13.61
N ARG A 710 10.67 -10.72 -12.74
CA ARG A 710 9.35 -10.14 -13.04
C ARG A 710 9.39 -8.90 -13.94
N GLY A 711 10.50 -8.17 -13.98
CA GLY A 711 10.66 -6.90 -14.70
C GLY A 711 10.14 -6.87 -16.15
N PRO A 712 10.40 -7.91 -16.97
CA PRO A 712 9.85 -8.02 -18.34
C PRO A 712 8.32 -8.04 -18.44
N TYR A 713 7.62 -8.24 -17.32
CA TYR A 713 6.16 -8.29 -17.23
C TYR A 713 5.59 -7.19 -16.33
N VAL A 714 6.39 -6.17 -16.03
CA VAL A 714 6.01 -4.96 -15.28
C VAL A 714 6.39 -3.75 -16.12
N ASP A 715 5.40 -3.16 -16.79
CA ASP A 715 5.61 -2.04 -17.73
C ASP A 715 5.91 -0.71 -17.01
N GLN A 716 5.48 -0.56 -15.76
CA GLN A 716 5.90 0.50 -14.86
C GLN A 716 7.08 0.05 -13.98
N SER A 717 6.95 -0.05 -12.66
CA SER A 717 7.95 -0.64 -11.77
C SER A 717 7.30 -1.36 -10.57
N GLN A 718 8.11 -1.70 -9.58
CA GLN A 718 7.70 -2.37 -8.35
C GLN A 718 8.42 -1.74 -7.15
N SER A 719 7.68 -1.45 -6.08
CA SER A 719 8.24 -0.91 -4.84
C SER A 719 9.04 -1.99 -4.10
N LEU A 720 10.34 -2.09 -4.39
CA LEU A 720 11.20 -3.12 -3.82
C LEU A 720 11.88 -2.64 -2.54
N ASN A 721 11.36 -3.09 -1.39
CA ASN A 721 12.04 -2.95 -0.11
C ASN A 721 13.21 -3.93 0.01
N LEU A 722 14.30 -3.48 0.64
CA LEU A 722 15.48 -4.31 0.96
C LEU A 722 15.75 -4.25 2.46
N PHE A 723 16.20 -5.37 3.01
CA PHE A 723 16.29 -5.61 4.45
C PHE A 723 17.72 -5.95 4.85
N VAL A 724 18.36 -5.09 5.64
CA VAL A 724 19.74 -5.30 6.06
C VAL A 724 19.86 -5.09 7.56
N ALA A 725 20.12 -6.17 8.30
CA ALA A 725 20.55 -6.06 9.69
C ALA A 725 21.97 -5.46 9.73
N SER A 726 22.16 -4.40 10.53
CA SER A 726 23.44 -3.67 10.66
C SER A 726 24.09 -3.30 9.32
N PRO A 727 23.52 -2.30 8.61
CA PRO A 727 24.00 -1.89 7.31
C PRO A 727 25.44 -1.36 7.38
N THR A 728 26.24 -1.74 6.39
CA THR A 728 27.59 -1.19 6.16
C THR A 728 27.66 -0.67 4.74
N ILE A 729 28.43 0.39 4.50
CA ILE A 729 28.57 1.00 3.16
C ILE A 729 28.95 -0.05 2.11
N GLY A 730 29.90 -0.95 2.41
CA GLY A 730 30.33 -1.99 1.47
C GLY A 730 29.20 -2.96 1.07
N LYS A 731 28.41 -3.44 2.05
CA LYS A 731 27.25 -4.30 1.77
C LYS A 731 26.21 -3.57 0.92
N LEU A 732 25.83 -2.35 1.31
CA LEU A 732 24.83 -1.56 0.58
C LEU A 732 25.29 -1.26 -0.84
N SER A 733 26.55 -0.83 -1.00
CA SER A 733 27.18 -0.57 -2.29
C SER A 733 27.09 -1.79 -3.22
N SER A 734 27.48 -2.98 -2.74
CA SER A 734 27.38 -4.20 -3.55
C SER A 734 25.94 -4.57 -3.91
N MET A 735 24.99 -4.35 -3.00
CA MET A 735 23.58 -4.69 -3.17
C MET A 735 22.91 -3.78 -4.21
N TYR A 736 23.09 -2.46 -4.12
CA TYR A 736 22.50 -1.51 -5.06
C TYR A 736 23.21 -1.50 -6.41
N ARG A 737 24.51 -1.81 -6.45
CA ARG A 737 25.21 -2.11 -7.71
C ARG A 737 24.60 -3.33 -8.40
N TYR A 738 24.34 -4.41 -7.65
CA TYR A 738 23.71 -5.60 -8.21
C TYR A 738 22.28 -5.33 -8.70
N ALA A 739 21.50 -4.52 -7.98
CA ALA A 739 20.18 -4.07 -8.41
C ALA A 739 20.23 -3.36 -9.77
N TRP A 740 21.18 -2.43 -9.95
CA TRP A 740 21.40 -1.75 -11.23
C TRP A 740 21.81 -2.71 -12.35
N GLN A 741 22.83 -3.56 -12.11
CA GLN A 741 23.31 -4.54 -13.10
C GLN A 741 22.25 -5.57 -13.51
N SER A 742 21.31 -5.86 -12.61
CA SER A 742 20.17 -6.75 -12.89
C SER A 742 19.08 -6.09 -13.74
N GLY A 743 19.24 -4.81 -14.09
CA GLY A 743 18.30 -4.05 -14.88
C GLY A 743 17.07 -3.57 -14.11
N LEU A 744 17.12 -3.50 -12.77
CA LEU A 744 15.98 -2.96 -12.03
C LEU A 744 15.72 -1.49 -12.42
N LYS A 745 14.45 -1.10 -12.41
CA LYS A 745 14.03 0.28 -12.64
C LYS A 745 14.10 1.10 -11.35
N THR A 746 13.63 0.55 -10.24
CA THR A 746 13.59 1.24 -8.94
C THR A 746 13.85 0.32 -7.76
N THR A 747 14.23 0.93 -6.63
CA THR A 747 14.23 0.36 -5.29
C THR A 747 13.53 1.35 -4.36
N TYR A 748 13.04 0.87 -3.21
CA TYR A 748 12.27 1.67 -2.27
C TYR A 748 13.00 1.83 -0.92
N TYR A 749 12.40 1.42 0.20
CA TYR A 749 13.05 1.54 1.51
C TYR A 749 14.20 0.57 1.69
N LEU A 750 15.28 1.08 2.28
CA LEU A 750 16.20 0.27 3.05
C LEU A 750 15.67 0.13 4.49
N ARG A 751 15.21 -1.07 4.84
CA ARG A 751 14.86 -1.41 6.22
C ARG A 751 16.11 -1.89 6.94
N SER A 752 16.41 -1.30 8.09
CA SER A 752 17.53 -1.72 8.92
C SER A 752 17.11 -1.94 10.37
N ARG A 753 17.81 -2.84 11.05
CA ARG A 753 17.69 -3.07 12.49
C ARG A 753 19.07 -3.21 13.13
N PRO A 754 19.26 -2.74 14.38
CA PRO A 754 20.52 -2.92 15.10
C PRO A 754 20.81 -4.42 15.34
N ALA A 755 22.08 -4.82 15.35
CA ALA A 755 22.48 -6.20 15.65
C ALA A 755 22.28 -6.58 17.12
N THR A 756 22.39 -5.60 18.04
CA THR A 756 22.20 -5.81 19.46
C THR A 756 20.71 -5.91 19.76
N ARG A 757 20.25 -7.14 20.04
CA ARG A 757 18.99 -7.37 20.74
C ARG A 757 19.14 -6.74 22.12
N ILE A 758 18.54 -5.58 22.36
CA ILE A 758 18.36 -5.08 23.73
C ILE A 758 17.59 -6.21 24.44
N GLN A 759 18.18 -6.81 25.48
CA GLN A 759 17.49 -7.81 26.29
C GLN A 759 16.17 -7.19 26.74
N GLN A 760 15.06 -7.60 26.12
CA GLN A 760 13.74 -7.21 26.57
C GLN A 760 13.57 -7.85 27.95
N ALA A 761 13.59 -7.01 28.99
CA ALA A 761 13.29 -7.45 30.35
C ALA A 761 11.87 -8.02 30.33
N THR A 762 11.76 -9.34 30.46
CA THR A 762 10.46 -10.00 30.62
C THR A 762 9.82 -9.53 31.93
N VAL A 763 8.63 -8.96 31.80
CA VAL A 763 7.63 -8.65 32.83
C VAL A 763 7.92 -7.46 33.75
N ALA A 764 7.47 -6.27 33.33
CA ALA A 764 6.50 -5.40 34.02
C ALA A 764 6.41 -4.11 33.19
N ALA A 765 5.20 -3.57 33.03
CA ALA A 765 4.95 -2.37 32.24
C ALA A 765 5.89 -1.23 32.66
N VAL A 766 6.76 -0.81 31.74
CA VAL A 766 7.44 0.46 31.79
C VAL A 766 7.05 1.18 30.51
N GLU A 767 6.30 2.28 30.65
CA GLU A 767 6.03 3.21 29.56
C GLU A 767 7.38 3.68 28.99
N SER A 768 7.71 3.24 27.79
CA SER A 768 8.89 3.72 27.08
C SER A 768 8.53 5.01 26.33
N THR A 769 9.29 6.04 26.60
CA THR A 769 9.32 7.31 25.86
C THR A 769 9.48 7.07 24.36
N VAL A 770 8.64 7.78 23.59
CA VAL A 770 8.50 7.72 22.13
C VAL A 770 9.82 8.03 21.43
N ASP A 771 10.39 7.04 20.75
CA ASP A 771 11.39 7.25 19.70
C ASP A 771 10.62 7.45 18.37
N PRO A 772 11.01 8.37 17.46
CA PRO A 772 10.30 8.54 16.20
C PRO A 772 10.45 7.26 15.39
N ALA A 773 9.37 6.48 15.27
CA ALA A 773 9.39 5.21 14.56
C ALA A 773 9.80 5.45 13.09
N ALA A 774 10.96 4.91 12.71
CA ALA A 774 11.24 4.63 11.31
C ALA A 774 10.12 3.73 10.78
N CYS A 775 9.61 4.03 9.59
CA CYS A 775 8.49 3.35 8.94
C CYS A 775 8.55 1.81 9.14
N SER A 776 7.57 1.26 9.86
CA SER A 776 7.47 -0.17 10.18
C SER A 776 6.51 -0.86 9.22
N LEU A 777 6.93 -1.98 8.62
CA LEU A 777 6.07 -2.87 7.84
C LEU A 777 5.17 -3.75 8.74
N GLU A 778 5.49 -3.85 10.03
CA GLU A 778 4.65 -4.54 11.01
C GLU A 778 3.50 -3.64 11.50
N ASN A 779 3.73 -2.32 11.42
CA ASN A 779 2.78 -1.27 11.74
C ASN A 779 2.71 -0.26 10.59
N PRO A 780 2.27 -0.66 9.39
CA PRO A 780 2.20 0.28 8.28
C PRO A 780 1.18 1.40 8.57
N GLU A 781 0.21 1.17 9.47
CA GLU A 781 -0.72 2.17 9.99
C GLU A 781 -0.07 3.23 10.90
N SER A 782 1.18 3.02 11.33
CA SER A 782 2.02 4.05 11.97
C SER A 782 3.11 4.59 11.03
N CYS A 783 3.37 3.92 9.90
CA CYS A 783 4.24 4.43 8.85
C CYS A 783 3.53 5.45 7.95
N GLU A 784 4.10 6.65 7.86
CA GLU A 784 3.49 7.79 7.15
C GLU A 784 3.54 7.67 5.62
N ALA A 785 4.53 6.96 5.07
CA ALA A 785 4.72 6.79 3.62
C ALA A 785 4.09 5.51 3.04
N CYS A 786 3.82 4.50 3.88
CA CYS A 786 3.15 3.25 3.49
C CYS A 786 1.63 3.28 3.71
N GLN A 787 1.09 4.38 4.27
CA GLN A 787 -0.35 4.62 4.37
C GLN A 787 -0.91 5.15 3.06
#